data_AF-A0A956JRG1-F1
#
_entry.id   AF-A0A956JRG1-F1
#
_cell.length_a   1.000
_cell.length_b   1.000
_cell.length_c   1.000
_cell.angle_alpha   90.00
_cell.angle_beta   90.00
_cell.angle_gamma   90.00
#
_symmetry.space_group_name_H-M   'P 1'
#
loop_
_entity.id
_entity.type
_entity.pdbx_description
1 polymer ?
#
loop_
_entity_poly.entity_id
_entity_poly.type
_entity_poly.pdbx_seq_one_letter_code
_entity_poly.pdbx_strand_id
1 'polypeptide(L)'
;MLVARPHQRLALSLLLLLLASCSGDPGGSNDKTDARCVTLRDYFITKAWPVLGQRCASCHSLDGLALKRHAKLELQPETYPGFVDTNLASIREMARTEYDDVPLLTLKPTGGNNHGGGVVLEKDSAELEVLRTLVAKVRADDDDDASKCHNAGGDADHVVLQSPEQTLRSASLVLVGKLPPQSELDAVRAGGEAALGKAVDKLMTDEAFYARVRELFNDLLLTDKYYGSTQRAIGTINGNYVKADIYDPWWTGLSNADKTKHNDAVAREPLELIVHVVRNDKPFSEVLTADYTMVNPYSAAIYGAKVAFDDPSDADEWKPAKLTQTYKGENVAIPHAGILSTPMFLNRFPTTPTNRNRHRARVVYKLFLATDILRIAERPIDPTQSTAYNNPPREDPACTTCHTLIDPVAGAFQRFSHYDMERYEPNAAWHKDMFGPGYGAETMPTSDYGQALRWLSSHVVKDPRFVISVVHNVYELLMGRAPLTYPRDQSVPDYQARIAAWRAQDAVLGKIAKAFRDDDENFKTAVRELVLSPLFRAANAAPDMSDDEKVVVGDVGRFRLVTPRALDRKIRALTGVRWESTGGTGYLTSTYRILYGGIDSDAVVARLGQPNAVMAAVMKRMANEVACKATAFDFTKAKDKRLLFPAVDVDTEPEGADAEAAIKANIKHLHARLLGEQLADDSAELAATYKLFVETYKEGLGALADGSAKEYMTYWCRARWDWDQSGAPLALPKERFIEKDPRYVLRAWRAVITYLLSDFSFLYQ
;
A
#
# COMPACT_ATOMS: atom_id res chain seq x y z
N MET A 1 -29.97 -4.05 -19.60
CA MET A 1 -31.00 -3.80 -20.62
C MET A 1 -31.19 -2.28 -20.68
N LEU A 2 -30.53 -1.62 -21.64
CA LEU A 2 -31.12 -1.02 -22.86
C LEU A 2 -32.13 0.08 -22.50
N VAL A 3 -31.91 1.36 -22.85
CA VAL A 3 -32.04 1.86 -24.23
C VAL A 3 -31.03 2.97 -24.53
N ALA A 4 -30.22 2.74 -25.56
CA ALA A 4 -29.54 3.77 -26.34
C ALA A 4 -30.44 4.19 -27.52
N ARG A 5 -30.29 5.43 -28.02
CA ARG A 5 -30.73 5.79 -29.38
C ARG A 5 -29.65 6.57 -30.14
N PRO A 6 -29.62 6.43 -31.48
CA PRO A 6 -28.46 6.64 -32.33
C PRO A 6 -28.65 7.81 -33.31
N HIS A 7 -27.63 8.11 -34.14
CA HIS A 7 -27.63 8.63 -35.53
C HIS A 7 -26.23 9.24 -35.75
N GLN A 8 -25.48 9.10 -36.85
CA GLN A 8 -25.66 8.45 -38.16
C GLN A 8 -24.26 8.32 -38.78
N ARG A 9 -24.01 7.22 -39.50
CA ARG A 9 -22.83 6.98 -40.34
C ARG A 9 -23.10 7.46 -41.77
N LEU A 10 -22.09 8.05 -42.43
CA LEU A 10 -21.80 7.97 -43.87
C LEU A 10 -20.29 8.29 -44.01
N ALA A 11 -19.41 7.29 -44.16
CA ALA A 11 -19.00 6.64 -45.42
C ALA A 11 -18.21 7.58 -46.35
N LEU A 12 -16.88 7.46 -46.42
CA LEU A 12 -16.18 6.76 -47.51
C LEU A 12 -14.65 6.76 -47.31
N SER A 13 -14.09 5.60 -47.56
CA SER A 13 -12.68 5.21 -47.67
C SER A 13 -12.00 5.75 -48.93
N LEU A 14 -10.72 6.14 -48.87
CA LEU A 14 -9.58 5.48 -49.57
C LEU A 14 -8.27 6.33 -49.55
N LEU A 15 -7.18 5.61 -49.32
CA LEU A 15 -5.84 5.73 -49.91
C LEU A 15 -4.78 6.74 -49.40
N LEU A 16 -3.70 6.09 -48.96
CA LEU A 16 -2.34 6.50 -48.66
C LEU A 16 -1.59 7.30 -49.76
N LEU A 17 -0.48 7.91 -49.28
CA LEU A 17 0.84 8.14 -49.91
C LEU A 17 1.07 9.45 -50.69
N LEU A 18 1.80 10.40 -50.09
CA LEU A 18 3.24 10.61 -50.37
C LEU A 18 3.82 11.84 -49.62
N LEU A 19 5.06 11.64 -49.14
CA LEU A 19 5.92 12.60 -48.47
C LEU A 19 6.57 13.60 -49.45
N ALA A 20 6.75 14.82 -48.95
CA ALA A 20 7.86 15.78 -49.15
C ALA A 20 8.12 16.41 -50.54
N SER A 21 7.93 17.73 -50.61
CA SER A 21 8.89 18.69 -51.19
C SER A 21 8.56 20.13 -50.78
N CYS A 22 9.58 20.83 -50.31
CA CYS A 22 9.58 22.18 -49.75
C CYS A 22 9.62 23.30 -50.80
N SER A 23 8.99 24.44 -50.48
CA SER A 23 9.35 25.81 -50.88
C SER A 23 8.31 26.74 -50.22
N GLY A 24 8.58 27.71 -49.35
CA GLY A 24 9.78 28.35 -48.85
C GLY A 24 9.32 29.75 -48.44
N ASP A 25 9.41 30.11 -47.17
CA ASP A 25 9.24 31.50 -46.73
C ASP A 25 10.07 31.75 -45.44
N PRO A 26 10.92 32.79 -45.38
CA PRO A 26 11.84 33.01 -44.27
C PRO A 26 11.25 34.03 -43.29
N GLY A 27 10.80 33.57 -42.13
CA GLY A 27 10.49 34.47 -41.02
C GLY A 27 9.67 33.82 -39.91
N GLY A 28 10.31 33.42 -38.83
CA GLY A 28 9.62 33.00 -37.62
C GLY A 28 10.45 32.08 -36.73
N SER A 29 10.88 32.63 -35.59
CA SER A 29 11.30 31.98 -34.33
C SER A 29 11.66 30.49 -34.34
N ASN A 30 12.92 30.22 -33.94
CA ASN A 30 13.45 28.91 -33.53
C ASN A 30 12.63 28.28 -32.40
N ASP A 31 11.56 27.56 -32.74
CA ASP A 31 10.98 26.54 -31.87
C ASP A 31 11.10 25.18 -32.57
N LYS A 32 12.31 24.61 -32.48
CA LYS A 32 12.54 23.20 -32.77
C LYS A 32 12.29 22.43 -31.48
N THR A 33 11.05 22.11 -31.21
CA THR A 33 10.73 20.98 -30.34
C THR A 33 11.34 19.74 -30.98
N ASP A 34 12.42 19.23 -30.39
CA ASP A 34 13.20 18.15 -30.97
C ASP A 34 12.44 16.83 -30.86
N ALA A 35 11.67 16.49 -31.90
CA ALA A 35 10.94 15.23 -32.04
C ALA A 35 11.85 13.97 -32.09
N ARG A 36 13.11 14.08 -31.68
CA ARG A 36 14.15 13.04 -31.81
C ARG A 36 14.62 12.43 -30.50
N CYS A 37 14.21 12.93 -29.33
CA CYS A 37 14.63 12.33 -28.07
C CYS A 37 13.54 11.45 -27.46
N VAL A 38 13.45 10.21 -27.94
CA VAL A 38 12.72 9.11 -27.27
C VAL A 38 13.77 8.17 -26.69
N THR A 39 13.75 7.98 -25.37
CA THR A 39 14.69 7.06 -24.68
C THR A 39 14.50 5.61 -25.17
N LEU A 40 15.52 4.77 -24.98
CA LEU A 40 15.41 3.35 -25.32
C LEU A 40 14.25 2.68 -24.57
N ARG A 41 14.14 2.93 -23.25
CA ARG A 41 13.01 2.46 -22.43
C ARG A 41 11.65 2.88 -23.00
N ASP A 42 11.49 4.15 -23.36
CA ASP A 42 10.22 4.67 -23.85
C ASP A 42 9.85 4.11 -25.22
N TYR A 43 10.84 3.98 -26.10
CA TYR A 43 10.65 3.34 -27.39
C TYR A 43 10.25 1.88 -27.22
N PHE A 44 10.90 1.16 -26.29
CA PHE A 44 10.53 -0.21 -25.97
C PHE A 44 9.09 -0.31 -25.50
N ILE A 45 8.68 0.50 -24.53
CA ILE A 45 7.33 0.45 -23.96
C ILE A 45 6.26 0.79 -25.01
N THR A 46 6.46 1.89 -25.76
CA THR A 46 5.39 2.46 -26.60
C THR A 46 5.34 1.89 -28.02
N LYS A 47 6.46 1.34 -28.53
CA LYS A 47 6.57 0.85 -29.92
C LYS A 47 6.99 -0.61 -30.00
N ALA A 48 8.08 -1.00 -29.32
CA ALA A 48 8.63 -2.34 -29.50
C ALA A 48 7.87 -3.45 -28.78
N TRP A 49 7.42 -3.22 -27.54
CA TRP A 49 6.70 -4.21 -26.75
C TRP A 49 5.35 -4.60 -27.36
N PRO A 50 4.53 -3.69 -27.93
CA PRO A 50 3.35 -4.06 -28.71
C PRO A 50 3.63 -5.12 -29.79
N VAL A 51 4.80 -5.07 -30.44
CA VAL A 51 5.22 -6.06 -31.45
C VAL A 51 5.75 -7.32 -30.78
N LEU A 52 6.74 -7.20 -29.89
CA LEU A 52 7.40 -8.33 -29.24
C LEU A 52 6.44 -9.16 -28.38
N GLY A 53 5.58 -8.50 -27.60
CA GLY A 53 4.56 -9.13 -26.77
C GLY A 53 3.55 -9.94 -27.60
N GLN A 54 3.07 -9.39 -28.72
CA GLN A 54 2.08 -10.06 -29.56
C GLN A 54 2.66 -11.14 -30.47
N ARG A 55 3.86 -10.93 -31.02
CA ARG A 55 4.43 -11.79 -32.07
C ARG A 55 5.48 -12.77 -31.58
N CYS A 56 6.16 -12.46 -30.47
CA CYS A 56 7.35 -13.21 -30.03
C CYS A 56 7.17 -13.85 -28.64
N ALA A 57 6.54 -13.15 -27.70
CA ALA A 57 6.54 -13.56 -26.29
C ALA A 57 5.88 -14.92 -26.03
N SER A 58 4.86 -15.32 -26.80
CA SER A 58 4.22 -16.64 -26.65
C SER A 58 5.17 -17.82 -26.94
N CYS A 59 6.17 -17.62 -27.79
CA CYS A 59 7.19 -18.63 -28.09
C CYS A 59 8.45 -18.45 -27.25
N HIS A 60 8.75 -17.21 -26.85
CA HIS A 60 9.97 -16.82 -26.14
C HIS A 60 9.79 -16.63 -24.62
N SER A 61 8.64 -17.03 -24.05
CA SER A 61 8.42 -17.11 -22.61
C SER A 61 9.12 -18.32 -21.99
N LEU A 62 9.22 -18.35 -20.65
CA LEU A 62 9.84 -19.44 -19.87
C LEU A 62 9.39 -20.86 -20.28
N ASP A 63 8.13 -21.01 -20.69
CA ASP A 63 7.52 -22.27 -21.13
C ASP A 63 7.30 -22.37 -22.64
N GLY A 64 7.66 -21.31 -23.36
CA GLY A 64 7.50 -21.16 -24.79
C GLY A 64 8.34 -22.16 -25.58
N LEU A 65 7.88 -22.48 -26.80
CA LEU A 65 8.53 -23.46 -27.67
C LEU A 65 9.98 -23.11 -27.98
N ALA A 66 10.32 -21.81 -28.05
CA ALA A 66 11.67 -21.36 -28.38
C ALA A 66 12.67 -21.71 -27.27
N LEU A 67 12.34 -21.45 -26.00
CA LEU A 67 13.24 -21.78 -24.88
C LEU A 67 13.35 -23.29 -24.64
N LYS A 68 12.26 -24.05 -24.87
CA LYS A 68 12.30 -25.52 -24.90
C LYS A 68 13.25 -26.07 -25.97
N ARG A 69 13.54 -25.29 -27.01
CA ARG A 69 14.52 -25.57 -28.06
C ARG A 69 15.83 -24.80 -27.88
N HIS A 70 16.11 -24.34 -26.66
CA HIS A 70 17.34 -23.65 -26.26
C HIS A 70 17.60 -22.33 -27.02
N ALA A 71 16.54 -21.62 -27.43
CA ALA A 71 16.69 -20.25 -27.89
C ALA A 71 17.23 -19.36 -26.76
N LYS A 72 18.08 -18.40 -27.10
CA LYS A 72 18.68 -17.46 -26.13
C LYS A 72 17.77 -16.30 -25.75
N LEU A 73 16.90 -15.86 -26.65
CA LEU A 73 15.97 -14.77 -26.38
C LEU A 73 14.86 -15.26 -25.44
N GLU A 74 14.88 -14.80 -24.21
CA GLU A 74 13.81 -14.98 -23.22
C GLU A 74 13.06 -13.66 -23.01
N LEU A 75 11.74 -13.70 -23.09
CA LEU A 75 10.85 -12.56 -22.87
C LEU A 75 9.88 -12.86 -21.73
N GLN A 76 9.85 -11.99 -20.73
CA GLN A 76 8.87 -12.02 -19.66
C GLN A 76 7.59 -11.28 -20.07
N PRO A 77 6.40 -11.81 -19.74
CA PRO A 77 5.13 -11.15 -20.05
C PRO A 77 4.96 -9.84 -19.27
N GLU A 78 4.05 -8.97 -19.70
CA GLU A 78 3.77 -7.69 -19.03
C GLU A 78 3.18 -7.83 -17.62
N THR A 79 2.77 -9.05 -17.23
CA THR A 79 2.37 -9.40 -15.86
C THR A 79 3.55 -9.72 -14.95
N TYR A 80 4.76 -9.88 -15.51
CA TYR A 80 5.99 -10.07 -14.75
C TYR A 80 6.48 -8.72 -14.20
N PRO A 81 6.77 -8.62 -12.89
CA PRO A 81 7.25 -7.36 -12.30
C PRO A 81 8.60 -6.95 -12.88
N GLY A 82 8.71 -5.71 -13.35
CA GLY A 82 9.94 -5.23 -14.01
C GLY A 82 10.21 -5.86 -15.37
N PHE A 83 9.16 -6.32 -16.09
CA PHE A 83 9.31 -6.95 -17.41
C PHE A 83 10.05 -6.06 -18.42
N VAL A 84 9.90 -4.73 -18.34
CA VAL A 84 10.60 -3.80 -19.25
C VAL A 84 12.11 -3.93 -19.11
N ASP A 85 12.64 -3.80 -17.90
CA ASP A 85 14.07 -3.91 -17.62
C ASP A 85 14.60 -5.30 -17.95
N THR A 86 13.84 -6.33 -17.56
CA THR A 86 14.21 -7.73 -17.79
C THR A 86 14.30 -8.03 -19.30
N ASN A 87 13.32 -7.59 -20.07
CA ASN A 87 13.28 -7.81 -21.51
C ASN A 87 14.32 -6.98 -22.24
N LEU A 88 14.53 -5.72 -21.83
CA LEU A 88 15.59 -4.89 -22.39
C LEU A 88 16.99 -5.50 -22.15
N ALA A 89 17.24 -6.12 -21.00
CA ALA A 89 18.48 -6.84 -20.75
C ALA A 89 18.68 -8.02 -21.71
N SER A 90 17.64 -8.85 -21.89
CA SER A 90 17.64 -9.98 -22.85
C SER A 90 17.83 -9.49 -24.30
N ILE A 91 17.19 -8.38 -24.67
CA ILE A 91 17.31 -7.76 -25.99
C ILE A 91 18.70 -7.17 -26.23
N ARG A 92 19.32 -6.56 -25.21
CA ARG A 92 20.69 -6.05 -25.29
C ARG A 92 21.69 -7.16 -25.64
N GLU A 93 21.53 -8.35 -25.07
CA GLU A 93 22.34 -9.51 -25.43
C GLU A 93 22.10 -9.96 -26.88
N MET A 94 20.83 -10.06 -27.28
CA MET A 94 20.44 -10.54 -28.61
C MET A 94 20.78 -9.56 -29.74
N ALA A 95 20.64 -8.26 -29.51
CA ALA A 95 20.91 -7.22 -30.51
C ALA A 95 22.40 -7.13 -30.88
N ARG A 96 23.30 -7.61 -30.02
CA ARG A 96 24.75 -7.68 -30.26
C ARG A 96 25.18 -8.94 -31.01
N THR A 97 24.29 -9.91 -31.18
CA THR A 97 24.59 -11.15 -31.92
C THR A 97 24.19 -11.00 -33.40
N GLU A 98 25.11 -11.31 -34.31
CA GLU A 98 24.94 -11.14 -35.77
C GLU A 98 25.16 -12.43 -36.55
N TYR A 99 24.63 -12.46 -37.76
CA TYR A 99 24.97 -13.43 -38.80
C TYR A 99 25.02 -12.70 -40.14
N ASP A 100 26.14 -12.82 -40.87
CA ASP A 100 26.43 -12.06 -42.10
C ASP A 100 26.18 -10.54 -41.94
N ASP A 101 26.71 -9.96 -40.85
CA ASP A 101 26.55 -8.53 -40.46
C ASP A 101 25.10 -8.07 -40.23
N VAL A 102 24.14 -9.00 -40.14
CA VAL A 102 22.74 -8.69 -39.81
C VAL A 102 22.42 -9.12 -38.37
N PRO A 103 21.86 -8.23 -37.53
CA PRO A 103 21.44 -8.58 -36.18
C PRO A 103 20.44 -9.74 -36.17
N LEU A 104 20.67 -10.73 -35.30
CA LEU A 104 19.79 -11.90 -35.20
C LEU A 104 18.36 -11.54 -34.80
N LEU A 105 18.19 -10.51 -33.97
CA LEU A 105 16.89 -10.03 -33.52
C LEU A 105 16.01 -9.52 -34.67
N THR A 106 16.61 -9.10 -35.78
CA THR A 106 15.90 -8.69 -37.00
C THR A 106 15.91 -9.78 -38.09
N LEU A 107 16.98 -10.58 -38.15
CA LEU A 107 17.13 -11.62 -39.18
C LEU A 107 16.19 -12.81 -38.94
N LYS A 108 16.16 -13.33 -37.71
CA LYS A 108 15.44 -14.57 -37.40
C LYS A 108 13.92 -14.47 -37.58
N PRO A 109 13.24 -13.41 -37.12
CA PRO A 109 11.79 -13.30 -37.31
C PRO A 109 11.33 -13.33 -38.78
N THR A 110 12.22 -13.03 -39.73
CA THR A 110 11.95 -13.12 -41.19
C THR A 110 12.15 -14.52 -41.79
N GLY A 111 12.34 -15.54 -40.93
CA GLY A 111 12.69 -16.91 -41.33
C GLY A 111 14.18 -17.14 -41.62
N GLY A 112 15.01 -16.09 -41.53
CA GLY A 112 16.45 -16.16 -41.68
C GLY A 112 17.15 -16.91 -40.54
N ASN A 113 18.36 -17.41 -40.79
CA ASN A 113 19.19 -18.14 -39.82
C ASN A 113 18.41 -19.21 -39.00
N ASN A 114 17.54 -19.95 -39.70
CA ASN A 114 16.72 -21.05 -39.18
C ASN A 114 16.03 -20.74 -37.83
N HIS A 115 15.07 -19.82 -37.83
CA HIS A 115 14.29 -19.44 -36.64
C HIS A 115 13.53 -20.61 -35.98
N GLY A 116 13.31 -21.71 -36.69
CA GLY A 116 12.62 -22.91 -36.17
C GLY A 116 11.10 -22.78 -36.06
N GLY A 117 10.58 -21.55 -35.93
CA GLY A 117 9.15 -21.20 -36.03
C GLY A 117 8.69 -20.69 -37.39
N GLY A 118 9.60 -20.65 -38.38
CA GLY A 118 9.32 -20.08 -39.71
C GLY A 118 9.31 -18.55 -39.75
N VAL A 119 8.66 -17.99 -40.77
CA VAL A 119 8.47 -16.54 -40.94
C VAL A 119 7.39 -16.06 -39.96
N VAL A 120 7.76 -15.11 -39.10
CA VAL A 120 6.86 -14.45 -38.14
C VAL A 120 6.59 -13.00 -38.54
N LEU A 121 7.59 -12.32 -39.11
CA LEU A 121 7.49 -10.95 -39.64
C LEU A 121 7.93 -10.90 -41.09
N GLU A 122 7.17 -10.21 -41.94
CA GLU A 122 7.54 -9.97 -43.34
C GLU A 122 8.72 -8.97 -43.44
N LYS A 123 9.55 -9.11 -44.49
CA LYS A 123 10.82 -8.36 -44.64
C LYS A 123 10.65 -6.84 -44.79
N ASP A 124 9.48 -6.40 -45.23
CA ASP A 124 9.06 -5.02 -45.48
C ASP A 124 7.96 -4.56 -44.49
N SER A 125 7.68 -5.34 -43.45
CA SER A 125 6.67 -5.01 -42.44
C SER A 125 7.10 -3.81 -41.57
N ALA A 126 6.11 -3.02 -41.15
CA ALA A 126 6.32 -1.94 -40.19
C ALA A 126 6.81 -2.49 -38.83
N GLU A 127 6.34 -3.68 -38.44
CA GLU A 127 6.79 -4.38 -37.24
C GLU A 127 8.29 -4.72 -37.27
N LEU A 128 8.84 -5.11 -38.42
CA LEU A 128 10.28 -5.37 -38.54
C LEU A 128 11.09 -4.08 -38.45
N GLU A 129 10.58 -2.96 -38.98
CA GLU A 129 11.23 -1.66 -38.87
C GLU A 129 11.30 -1.16 -37.41
N VAL A 130 10.28 -1.49 -36.61
CA VAL A 130 10.30 -1.26 -35.16
C VAL A 130 11.47 -2.02 -34.50
N LEU A 131 11.68 -3.29 -34.87
CA LEU A 131 12.81 -4.07 -34.34
C LEU A 131 14.17 -3.54 -34.82
N ARG A 132 14.28 -3.09 -36.07
CA ARG A 132 15.52 -2.46 -36.58
C ARG A 132 15.86 -1.20 -35.80
N THR A 133 14.87 -0.36 -35.54
CA THR A 133 15.04 0.86 -34.73
C THR A 133 15.44 0.51 -33.30
N LEU A 134 14.80 -0.50 -32.69
CA LEU A 134 15.16 -0.98 -31.36
C LEU A 134 16.63 -1.43 -31.30
N VAL A 135 17.06 -2.25 -32.26
CA VAL A 135 18.45 -2.73 -32.34
C VAL A 135 19.42 -1.57 -32.54
N ALA A 136 19.10 -0.60 -33.38
CA ALA A 136 19.93 0.59 -33.60
C ALA A 136 20.11 1.38 -32.30
N LYS A 137 19.02 1.63 -31.55
CA LYS A 137 19.07 2.31 -30.24
C LYS A 137 19.90 1.55 -29.21
N VAL A 138 19.71 0.24 -29.13
CA VAL A 138 20.48 -0.63 -28.22
C VAL A 138 21.99 -0.60 -28.54
N ARG A 139 22.36 -0.56 -29.83
CA ARG A 139 23.76 -0.55 -30.27
C ARG A 139 24.44 0.81 -30.18
N ALA A 140 23.66 1.88 -30.27
CA ALA A 140 24.16 3.23 -30.04
C ALA A 140 24.54 3.46 -28.57
N ASP A 141 24.27 2.49 -27.68
CA ASP A 141 24.25 2.69 -26.23
C ASP A 141 23.52 4.01 -25.90
N ASP A 142 22.36 4.23 -26.54
CA ASP A 142 21.41 5.28 -26.16
C ASP A 142 21.01 4.97 -24.72
N ASP A 143 21.77 5.50 -23.75
CA ASP A 143 21.54 5.33 -22.33
C ASP A 143 20.08 5.71 -22.01
N ASP A 144 19.52 5.07 -20.99
CA ASP A 144 18.23 5.46 -20.38
C ASP A 144 18.34 6.82 -19.63
N ASP A 145 19.21 7.72 -20.11
CA ASP A 145 19.42 9.06 -19.62
C ASP A 145 18.30 9.98 -20.12
N ALA A 146 17.19 9.91 -19.39
CA ALA A 146 16.06 10.81 -19.48
C ALA A 146 16.45 12.31 -19.47
N SER A 147 17.61 12.69 -18.91
CA SER A 147 18.05 14.10 -18.87
C SER A 147 18.39 14.66 -20.25
N LYS A 148 18.63 13.79 -21.25
CA LYS A 148 18.86 14.18 -22.65
C LYS A 148 17.55 14.47 -23.40
N CYS A 149 16.39 14.10 -22.86
CA CYS A 149 15.09 14.23 -23.52
C CYS A 149 14.15 15.18 -22.76
N HIS A 150 13.75 16.28 -23.40
CA HIS A 150 12.81 17.27 -22.82
C HIS A 150 11.40 16.70 -22.54
N ASN A 151 11.06 15.51 -23.05
CA ASN A 151 9.78 14.83 -22.82
C ASN A 151 9.82 13.77 -21.71
N ALA A 152 10.89 13.74 -20.91
CA ALA A 152 10.95 12.94 -19.68
C ALA A 152 10.38 13.68 -18.45
N GLY A 153 9.64 14.77 -18.68
CA GLY A 153 8.84 15.45 -17.68
C GLY A 153 7.82 14.49 -17.10
N GLY A 154 8.14 13.95 -15.93
CA GLY A 154 7.18 13.20 -15.13
C GLY A 154 6.01 14.09 -14.71
N ASP A 155 4.94 13.46 -14.24
CA ASP A 155 3.64 14.03 -13.86
C ASP A 155 3.63 15.37 -13.08
N ALA A 156 4.77 15.84 -12.56
CA ALA A 156 4.93 17.11 -11.87
C ALA A 156 4.51 18.35 -12.71
N ASP A 157 4.53 18.27 -14.04
CA ASP A 157 4.09 19.39 -14.90
C ASP A 157 2.55 19.47 -15.03
N HIS A 158 1.82 18.42 -14.66
CA HIS A 158 0.35 18.33 -14.84
C HIS A 158 -0.45 18.30 -13.53
N VAL A 159 0.22 18.35 -12.37
CA VAL A 159 -0.45 18.37 -11.06
C VAL A 159 0.09 19.47 -10.16
N VAL A 160 -0.80 20.07 -9.39
CA VAL A 160 -0.43 20.98 -8.31
C VAL A 160 0.05 20.15 -7.12
N LEU A 161 1.32 20.29 -6.77
CA LEU A 161 1.91 19.62 -5.61
C LEU A 161 1.62 20.37 -4.32
N GLN A 162 1.48 19.61 -3.23
CA GLN A 162 1.48 20.15 -1.87
C GLN A 162 2.78 20.90 -1.58
N SER A 163 2.66 22.04 -0.88
CA SER A 163 3.81 22.72 -0.30
C SER A 163 4.51 21.85 0.75
N PRO A 164 5.78 22.12 1.10
CA PRO A 164 6.50 21.33 2.10
C PRO A 164 5.76 21.18 3.44
N GLU A 165 5.16 22.25 3.97
CA GLU A 165 4.42 22.18 5.24
C GLU A 165 3.09 21.39 5.11
N GLN A 166 2.44 21.44 3.94
CA GLN A 166 1.25 20.64 3.66
C GLN A 166 1.62 19.15 3.55
N THR A 167 2.75 18.83 2.92
CA THR A 167 3.28 17.46 2.85
C THR A 167 3.63 16.95 4.24
N LEU A 168 4.32 17.74 5.08
CA LEU A 168 4.64 17.33 6.46
C LEU A 168 3.37 17.05 7.28
N ARG A 169 2.37 17.93 7.21
CA ARG A 169 1.09 17.72 7.89
C ARG A 169 0.44 16.39 7.46
N SER A 170 0.44 16.13 6.16
CA SER A 170 -0.14 14.93 5.56
C SER A 170 0.61 13.67 5.98
N ALA A 171 1.93 13.67 5.85
CA ALA A 171 2.81 12.59 6.26
C ALA A 171 2.67 12.28 7.75
N SER A 172 2.61 13.29 8.61
CA SER A 172 2.42 13.11 10.05
C SER A 172 1.10 12.42 10.41
N LEU A 173 0.00 12.76 9.72
CA LEU A 173 -1.28 12.06 9.93
C LEU A 173 -1.23 10.60 9.44
N VAL A 174 -0.60 10.36 8.29
CA VAL A 174 -0.53 9.02 7.68
C VAL A 174 0.41 8.08 8.46
N LEU A 175 1.58 8.58 8.86
CA LEU A 175 2.67 7.82 9.47
C LEU A 175 2.52 7.68 10.98
N VAL A 176 2.12 8.75 11.70
CA VAL A 176 2.08 8.75 13.18
C VAL A 176 0.71 9.11 13.77
N GLY A 177 -0.27 9.51 12.94
CA GLY A 177 -1.62 9.83 13.40
C GLY A 177 -1.72 11.07 14.30
N LYS A 178 -0.74 11.97 14.22
CA LYS A 178 -0.66 13.23 14.99
C LYS A 178 -0.45 14.41 14.05
N LEU A 179 -0.72 15.62 14.52
CA LEU A 179 -0.33 16.84 13.81
C LEU A 179 1.08 17.28 14.20
N PRO A 180 1.88 17.80 13.26
CA PRO A 180 3.13 18.47 13.59
C PRO A 180 2.87 19.72 14.44
N PRO A 181 3.75 20.06 15.40
CA PRO A 181 3.71 21.35 16.09
C PRO A 181 3.83 22.51 15.09
N GLN A 182 3.20 23.66 15.41
CA GLN A 182 3.25 24.83 14.53
C GLN A 182 4.68 25.30 14.25
N SER A 183 5.56 25.26 15.26
CA SER A 183 6.98 25.57 15.10
C SER A 183 7.71 24.67 14.09
N GLU A 184 7.27 23.42 13.96
CA GLU A 184 7.85 22.47 13.00
C GLU A 184 7.34 22.75 11.58
N LEU A 185 6.06 23.10 11.43
CA LEU A 185 5.50 23.56 10.15
C LEU A 185 6.19 24.85 9.67
N ASP A 186 6.42 25.81 10.56
CA ASP A 186 7.09 27.07 10.23
C ASP A 186 8.57 26.84 9.85
N ALA A 187 9.25 25.92 10.54
CA ALA A 187 10.63 25.53 10.21
C ALA A 187 10.71 24.87 8.82
N VAL A 188 9.75 23.99 8.47
CA VAL A 188 9.70 23.39 7.13
C VAL A 188 9.33 24.40 6.05
N ARG A 189 8.40 25.32 6.32
CA ARG A 189 8.08 26.42 5.40
C ARG A 189 9.31 27.26 5.09
N ALA A 190 10.13 27.57 6.10
CA ALA A 190 11.35 28.35 5.92
C ALA A 190 12.49 27.56 5.25
N GLY A 191 12.59 26.25 5.53
CA GLY A 191 13.70 25.41 5.07
C GLY A 191 13.45 24.60 3.79
N GLY A 192 12.22 24.61 3.26
CA GLY A 192 11.85 23.94 2.01
C GLY A 192 12.03 22.41 2.04
N GLU A 193 12.32 21.82 0.87
CA GLU A 193 12.43 20.37 0.65
C GLU A 193 13.44 19.69 1.57
N ALA A 194 14.58 20.34 1.86
CA ALA A 194 15.59 19.77 2.74
C ALA A 194 15.12 19.66 4.20
N ALA A 195 14.35 20.65 4.68
CA ALA A 195 13.74 20.59 6.01
C ALA A 195 12.59 19.58 6.07
N LEU A 196 11.80 19.47 5.00
CA LEU A 196 10.75 18.45 4.88
C LEU A 196 11.33 17.04 5.00
N GLY A 197 12.40 16.72 4.25
CA GLY A 197 13.04 15.40 4.31
C GLY A 197 13.44 15.03 5.73
N LYS A 198 14.13 15.93 6.45
CA LYS A 198 14.52 15.72 7.86
C LYS A 198 13.34 15.56 8.80
N ALA A 199 12.26 16.30 8.58
CA ALA A 199 11.05 16.18 9.38
C ALA A 199 10.35 14.83 9.17
N VAL A 200 10.30 14.33 7.93
CA VAL A 200 9.77 12.99 7.61
C VAL A 200 10.63 11.90 8.26
N ASP A 201 11.96 12.02 8.21
CA ASP A 201 12.88 11.08 8.87
C ASP A 201 12.62 11.01 10.39
N LYS A 202 12.42 12.18 11.02
CA LYS A 202 12.07 12.27 12.44
C LYS A 202 10.73 11.57 12.76
N LEU A 203 9.71 11.70 11.91
CA LEU A 203 8.43 11.00 12.13
C LEU A 203 8.62 9.48 12.22
N MET A 204 9.53 8.92 11.43
CA MET A 204 9.81 7.48 11.38
C MET A 204 10.62 6.96 12.57
N THR A 205 10.90 7.81 13.57
CA THR A 205 11.51 7.43 14.85
C THR A 205 10.50 7.39 16.01
N ASP A 206 9.27 7.90 15.82
CA ASP A 206 8.21 7.88 16.84
C ASP A 206 7.63 6.46 17.01
N GLU A 207 7.32 6.05 18.24
CA GLU A 207 6.63 4.78 18.53
C GLU A 207 5.34 4.59 17.74
N ALA A 208 4.62 5.69 17.46
CA ALA A 208 3.43 5.68 16.65
C ALA A 208 3.69 5.23 15.20
N PHE A 209 4.88 5.49 14.64
CA PHE A 209 5.26 4.99 13.33
C PHE A 209 5.40 3.48 13.33
N TYR A 210 6.06 2.90 14.34
CA TYR A 210 6.20 1.43 14.43
C TYR A 210 4.86 0.73 14.67
N ALA A 211 3.98 1.31 15.47
CA ALA A 211 2.59 0.86 15.59
C ALA A 211 1.87 0.92 14.24
N ARG A 212 2.14 1.95 13.42
CA ARG A 212 1.57 2.08 12.07
C ARG A 212 2.13 1.03 11.10
N VAL A 213 3.43 0.76 11.13
CA VAL A 213 4.07 -0.31 10.33
C VAL A 213 3.39 -1.65 10.62
N ARG A 214 3.20 -1.99 11.90
CA ARG A 214 2.49 -3.21 12.32
C ARG A 214 1.08 -3.30 11.74
N GLU A 215 0.30 -2.21 11.84
CA GLU A 215 -1.05 -2.15 11.28
C GLU A 215 -1.07 -2.34 9.77
N LEU A 216 -0.13 -1.71 9.06
CA LEU A 216 -0.03 -1.76 7.62
C LEU A 216 0.36 -3.16 7.14
N PHE A 217 1.39 -3.77 7.72
CA PHE A 217 1.79 -5.13 7.34
C PHE A 217 0.77 -6.19 7.73
N ASN A 218 -0.09 -5.94 8.74
CA ASN A 218 -1.22 -6.82 8.99
C ASN A 218 -2.22 -6.85 7.82
N ASP A 219 -2.34 -5.78 7.03
CA ASP A 219 -3.21 -5.80 5.83
C ASP A 219 -2.68 -6.77 4.75
N LEU A 220 -1.39 -7.14 4.82
CA LEU A 220 -0.75 -8.12 3.94
C LEU A 220 -0.71 -9.52 4.56
N LEU A 221 -0.24 -9.62 5.79
CA LEU A 221 -0.02 -10.91 6.48
C LEU A 221 -1.28 -11.45 7.13
N LEU A 222 -2.23 -10.59 7.53
CA LEU A 222 -3.53 -10.96 8.08
C LEU A 222 -3.43 -11.83 9.36
N THR A 223 -2.38 -11.65 10.16
CA THR A 223 -2.12 -12.42 11.39
C THR A 223 -2.89 -11.89 12.61
N ASP A 224 -3.39 -10.65 12.58
CA ASP A 224 -4.31 -10.12 13.61
C ASP A 224 -5.64 -10.89 13.65
N LYS A 225 -5.90 -11.83 12.74
CA LYS A 225 -6.95 -12.85 12.86
C LYS A 225 -6.93 -13.51 14.25
N TYR A 226 -5.71 -13.71 14.77
CA TYR A 226 -5.45 -14.38 16.04
C TYR A 226 -5.35 -13.41 17.22
N TYR A 227 -5.38 -12.08 17.00
CA TYR A 227 -5.19 -11.05 18.03
C TYR A 227 -6.47 -10.70 18.80
N GLY A 228 -6.32 -10.28 20.05
CA GLY A 228 -7.39 -9.77 20.92
C GLY A 228 -8.31 -10.85 21.45
N SER A 229 -7.81 -12.08 21.56
CA SER A 229 -8.56 -13.25 22.03
C SER A 229 -7.77 -13.98 23.10
N THR A 230 -8.41 -14.86 23.86
CA THR A 230 -7.70 -15.64 24.88
C THR A 230 -6.84 -16.76 24.29
N GLN A 231 -7.20 -17.33 23.14
CA GLN A 231 -6.65 -18.63 22.70
C GLN A 231 -6.57 -18.85 21.17
N ARG A 232 -6.93 -17.89 20.31
CA ARG A 232 -6.95 -18.15 18.85
C ARG A 232 -5.57 -18.48 18.28
N ALA A 233 -4.51 -17.82 18.73
CA ALA A 233 -3.15 -18.07 18.30
C ALA A 233 -2.62 -19.36 18.92
N ILE A 234 -2.62 -19.43 20.25
CA ILE A 234 -2.02 -20.55 21.00
C ILE A 234 -2.77 -21.85 20.74
N GLY A 235 -4.09 -21.81 20.58
CA GLY A 235 -4.90 -22.98 20.24
C GLY A 235 -4.66 -23.54 18.84
N THR A 236 -3.93 -22.82 17.97
CA THR A 236 -3.47 -23.36 16.68
C THR A 236 -2.14 -24.09 16.80
N ILE A 237 -1.46 -23.96 17.94
CA ILE A 237 -0.12 -24.49 18.14
C ILE A 237 -0.15 -25.77 18.97
N ASN A 238 0.53 -26.82 18.52
CA ASN A 238 0.59 -28.11 19.20
C ASN A 238 1.55 -28.12 20.41
N GLY A 239 1.22 -28.88 21.46
CA GLY A 239 2.08 -29.10 22.65
C GLY A 239 3.46 -29.69 22.37
N ASN A 240 3.74 -30.18 21.15
CA ASN A 240 5.10 -30.56 20.73
C ASN A 240 5.96 -29.37 20.26
N TYR A 241 5.33 -28.28 19.81
CA TYR A 241 5.99 -27.04 19.39
C TYR A 241 6.28 -26.11 20.59
N VAL A 242 5.37 -26.09 21.58
CA VAL A 242 5.44 -25.21 22.76
C VAL A 242 5.86 -25.96 24.01
N LYS A 243 6.28 -25.20 25.03
CA LYS A 243 6.52 -25.73 26.39
C LYS A 243 5.22 -25.94 27.16
N ALA A 244 4.21 -25.09 26.93
CA ALA A 244 2.91 -25.14 27.57
C ALA A 244 1.81 -24.87 26.55
N ASP A 245 0.84 -25.79 26.46
CA ASP A 245 -0.34 -25.67 25.60
C ASP A 245 -1.58 -25.20 26.37
N ILE A 246 -2.73 -25.16 25.70
CA ILE A 246 -3.98 -24.68 26.30
C ILE A 246 -4.55 -25.59 27.41
N TYR A 247 -4.01 -26.79 27.60
CA TYR A 247 -4.44 -27.76 28.61
C TYR A 247 -3.49 -27.83 29.81
N ASP A 248 -2.33 -27.17 29.75
CA ASP A 248 -1.39 -27.12 30.85
C ASP A 248 -2.02 -26.50 32.12
N PRO A 249 -1.82 -27.08 33.33
CA PRO A 249 -2.29 -26.50 34.59
C PRO A 249 -1.87 -25.05 34.81
N TRP A 250 -0.66 -24.67 34.38
CA TRP A 250 -0.21 -23.28 34.43
C TRP A 250 -1.10 -22.38 33.56
N TRP A 251 -1.36 -22.78 32.31
CA TRP A 251 -2.20 -22.01 31.39
C TRP A 251 -3.63 -21.89 31.90
N THR A 252 -4.23 -23.01 32.31
CA THR A 252 -5.62 -23.04 32.78
C THR A 252 -5.81 -22.17 34.02
N GLY A 253 -4.80 -22.10 34.90
CA GLY A 253 -4.75 -21.23 36.08
C GLY A 253 -4.56 -19.73 35.82
N LEU A 254 -4.19 -19.31 34.61
CA LEU A 254 -4.04 -17.88 34.28
C LEU A 254 -5.39 -17.14 34.22
N SER A 255 -5.36 -15.84 34.56
CA SER A 255 -6.48 -14.94 34.32
C SER A 255 -6.76 -14.80 32.81
N ASN A 256 -7.99 -14.44 32.44
CA ASN A 256 -8.30 -14.18 31.03
C ASN A 256 -7.49 -13.02 30.45
N ALA A 257 -7.12 -12.02 31.27
CA ALA A 257 -6.28 -10.92 30.83
C ALA A 257 -4.88 -11.41 30.47
N ASP A 258 -4.28 -12.25 31.31
CA ASP A 258 -2.95 -12.81 31.04
C ASP A 258 -2.97 -13.78 29.86
N LYS A 259 -4.03 -14.60 29.73
CA LYS A 259 -4.22 -15.46 28.54
C LYS A 259 -4.23 -14.63 27.25
N THR A 260 -4.94 -13.50 27.23
CA THR A 260 -4.95 -12.59 26.09
C THR A 260 -3.56 -12.03 25.79
N LYS A 261 -2.76 -11.63 26.80
CA LYS A 261 -1.40 -11.14 26.56
C LYS A 261 -0.48 -12.19 25.92
N HIS A 262 -0.53 -13.44 26.40
CA HIS A 262 0.22 -14.55 25.80
C HIS A 262 -0.25 -14.84 24.37
N ASN A 263 -1.56 -14.87 24.14
CA ASN A 263 -2.12 -15.06 22.82
C ASN A 263 -1.68 -13.96 21.85
N ASP A 264 -1.76 -12.71 22.27
CA ASP A 264 -1.44 -11.54 21.45
C ASP A 264 0.05 -11.49 21.10
N ALA A 265 0.92 -11.93 22.02
CA ALA A 265 2.34 -12.07 21.77
C ALA A 265 2.62 -13.13 20.68
N VAL A 266 1.97 -14.29 20.74
CA VAL A 266 2.10 -15.29 19.67
C VAL A 266 1.53 -14.77 18.35
N ALA A 267 0.36 -14.11 18.39
CA ALA A 267 -0.31 -13.59 17.20
C ALA A 267 0.53 -12.55 16.43
N ARG A 268 1.25 -11.70 17.15
CA ARG A 268 1.98 -10.56 16.58
C ARG A 268 3.44 -10.82 16.25
N GLU A 269 4.03 -11.92 16.70
CA GLU A 269 5.42 -12.31 16.41
C GLU A 269 5.88 -12.00 14.97
N PRO A 270 5.14 -12.34 13.89
CA PRO A 270 5.58 -12.06 12.53
C PRO A 270 5.64 -10.55 12.21
N LEU A 271 4.70 -9.78 12.75
CA LEU A 271 4.65 -8.33 12.57
C LEU A 271 5.74 -7.63 13.39
N GLU A 272 6.08 -8.16 14.56
CA GLU A 272 7.15 -7.62 15.40
C GLU A 272 8.53 -7.88 14.82
N LEU A 273 8.73 -8.96 14.04
CA LEU A 273 9.96 -9.13 13.27
C LEU A 273 10.12 -8.00 12.24
N ILE A 274 9.04 -7.62 11.54
CA ILE A 274 9.07 -6.48 10.61
C ILE A 274 9.38 -5.18 11.36
N VAL A 275 8.68 -4.94 12.48
CA VAL A 275 8.93 -3.76 13.31
C VAL A 275 10.37 -3.74 13.82
N HIS A 276 10.93 -4.88 14.24
CA HIS A 276 12.32 -4.98 14.68
C HIS A 276 13.30 -4.60 13.56
N VAL A 277 13.12 -5.12 12.35
CA VAL A 277 13.96 -4.79 11.19
C VAL A 277 13.89 -3.30 10.89
N VAL A 278 12.68 -2.74 10.79
CA VAL A 278 12.47 -1.31 10.48
C VAL A 278 12.99 -0.40 11.60
N ARG A 279 12.78 -0.75 12.87
CA ARG A 279 13.21 0.05 14.02
C ARG A 279 14.72 0.19 14.11
N ASN A 280 15.44 -0.87 13.75
CA ASN A 280 16.89 -0.94 13.86
C ASN A 280 17.62 -0.64 12.55
N ASP A 281 16.92 -0.10 11.53
CA ASP A 281 17.49 0.27 10.23
C ASP A 281 18.26 -0.88 9.57
N LYS A 282 17.77 -2.11 9.77
CA LYS A 282 18.32 -3.33 9.17
C LYS A 282 17.88 -3.47 7.72
N PRO A 283 18.66 -4.17 6.87
CA PRO A 283 18.22 -4.53 5.52
C PRO A 283 16.87 -5.23 5.57
N PHE A 284 15.90 -4.76 4.77
CA PHE A 284 14.55 -5.30 4.85
C PHE A 284 14.48 -6.79 4.46
N SER A 285 15.44 -7.30 3.68
CA SER A 285 15.63 -8.74 3.44
C SER A 285 15.76 -9.59 4.71
N GLU A 286 16.12 -9.00 5.86
CA GLU A 286 16.16 -9.68 7.17
C GLU A 286 14.79 -10.22 7.59
N VAL A 287 13.67 -9.66 7.10
CA VAL A 287 12.32 -10.20 7.37
C VAL A 287 12.11 -11.62 6.83
N LEU A 288 12.93 -12.06 5.87
CA LEU A 288 12.95 -13.43 5.33
C LEU A 288 14.19 -14.21 5.75
N THR A 289 15.33 -13.54 5.89
CA THR A 289 16.61 -14.21 6.13
C THR A 289 16.98 -14.36 7.60
N ALA A 290 16.25 -13.71 8.53
CA ALA A 290 16.47 -13.84 9.96
C ALA A 290 16.49 -15.32 10.38
N ASP A 291 17.57 -15.72 11.05
CA ASP A 291 17.73 -17.07 11.58
C ASP A 291 17.17 -17.22 13.01
N TYR A 292 16.30 -16.27 13.38
CA TYR A 292 15.63 -16.11 14.66
C TYR A 292 14.18 -15.68 14.44
N THR A 293 13.40 -15.70 15.53
CA THR A 293 12.08 -15.06 15.59
C THR A 293 12.03 -14.07 16.76
N MET A 294 10.97 -13.27 16.83
CA MET A 294 10.77 -12.30 17.93
C MET A 294 9.91 -12.89 19.03
N VAL A 295 10.36 -12.73 20.28
CA VAL A 295 9.59 -13.10 21.47
C VAL A 295 9.56 -11.95 22.47
N ASN A 296 8.47 -11.86 23.24
CA ASN A 296 8.39 -11.02 24.43
C ASN A 296 8.25 -11.93 25.66
N PRO A 297 8.15 -11.40 26.91
CA PRO A 297 8.03 -12.24 28.10
C PRO A 297 6.91 -13.28 28.02
N TYR A 298 5.80 -12.94 27.36
CA TYR A 298 4.63 -13.78 27.26
C TYR A 298 4.78 -14.88 26.19
N SER A 299 5.23 -14.57 24.98
CA SER A 299 5.46 -15.62 23.96
C SER A 299 6.68 -16.49 24.30
N ALA A 300 7.69 -15.95 24.98
CA ALA A 300 8.83 -16.74 25.46
C ALA A 300 8.39 -17.82 26.46
N ALA A 301 7.44 -17.53 27.34
CA ALA A 301 6.87 -18.53 28.25
C ALA A 301 6.18 -19.67 27.51
N ILE A 302 5.41 -19.34 26.45
CA ILE A 302 4.74 -20.32 25.58
C ILE A 302 5.77 -21.18 24.84
N TYR A 303 6.72 -20.56 24.16
CA TYR A 303 7.74 -21.27 23.36
C TYR A 303 8.84 -21.95 24.20
N GLY A 304 8.89 -21.69 25.50
CA GLY A 304 10.01 -22.13 26.34
C GLY A 304 11.34 -21.49 25.98
N ALA A 305 11.30 -20.31 25.34
CA ALA A 305 12.48 -19.58 24.91
C ALA A 305 13.24 -19.04 26.13
N LYS A 306 14.57 -19.27 26.18
CA LYS A 306 15.43 -18.80 27.26
C LYS A 306 16.00 -17.42 26.90
N VAL A 307 15.19 -16.39 27.13
CA VAL A 307 15.55 -14.97 26.89
C VAL A 307 15.44 -14.19 28.20
N ALA A 308 16.42 -13.31 28.46
CA ALA A 308 16.39 -12.41 29.60
C ALA A 308 15.69 -11.10 29.20
N PHE A 309 14.66 -10.72 29.95
CA PHE A 309 13.90 -9.49 29.78
C PHE A 309 14.21 -8.52 30.92
N ASP A 310 14.20 -7.23 30.60
CA ASP A 310 14.47 -6.17 31.57
C ASP A 310 13.24 -5.96 32.47
N ASP A 311 12.04 -6.03 31.89
CA ASP A 311 10.76 -6.10 32.60
C ASP A 311 9.98 -7.36 32.16
N PRO A 312 9.86 -8.38 33.04
CA PRO A 312 9.14 -9.62 32.71
C PRO A 312 7.61 -9.42 32.56
N SER A 313 7.10 -8.23 32.81
CA SER A 313 5.68 -7.87 32.64
C SER A 313 5.41 -6.98 31.42
N ASP A 314 6.45 -6.47 30.77
CA ASP A 314 6.32 -5.60 29.60
C ASP A 314 5.96 -6.42 28.35
N ALA A 315 4.77 -6.18 27.80
CA ALA A 315 4.31 -6.85 26.59
C ALA A 315 4.93 -6.29 25.30
N ASP A 316 5.56 -5.13 25.38
CA ASP A 316 6.19 -4.44 24.26
C ASP A 316 7.73 -4.63 24.24
N GLU A 317 8.30 -5.37 25.21
CA GLU A 317 9.72 -5.73 25.20
C GLU A 317 9.98 -6.97 24.31
N TRP A 318 10.32 -6.74 23.04
CA TRP A 318 10.61 -7.79 22.07
C TRP A 318 12.10 -8.04 21.87
N LYS A 319 12.51 -9.31 21.95
CA LYS A 319 13.90 -9.76 21.78
C LYS A 319 13.98 -10.96 20.81
N PRO A 320 15.08 -11.10 20.06
CA PRO A 320 15.26 -12.22 19.13
C PRO A 320 15.50 -13.54 19.89
N ALA A 321 14.98 -14.64 19.37
CA ALA A 321 15.15 -15.98 19.93
C ALA A 321 15.23 -17.07 18.85
N LYS A 322 16.00 -18.12 19.16
CA LYS A 322 16.03 -19.37 18.39
C LYS A 322 15.24 -20.43 19.13
N LEU A 323 14.28 -21.04 18.43
CA LEU A 323 13.33 -21.96 19.04
C LEU A 323 13.74 -23.40 18.78
N THR A 324 13.35 -24.27 19.70
CA THR A 324 13.47 -25.73 19.60
C THR A 324 12.10 -26.33 19.83
N GLN A 325 11.81 -27.45 19.19
CA GLN A 325 10.58 -28.21 19.42
C GLN A 325 10.90 -29.66 19.79
N THR A 326 9.95 -30.35 20.42
CA THR A 326 10.06 -31.79 20.68
C THR A 326 9.55 -32.57 19.47
N TYR A 327 10.40 -33.39 18.86
CA TYR A 327 10.04 -34.28 17.75
C TYR A 327 10.45 -35.71 18.08
N LYS A 328 9.48 -36.62 18.18
CA LYS A 328 9.70 -38.04 18.52
C LYS A 328 10.54 -38.25 19.79
N GLY A 329 10.35 -37.37 20.79
CA GLY A 329 11.06 -37.43 22.08
C GLY A 329 12.40 -36.70 22.10
N GLU A 330 12.85 -36.13 20.99
CA GLU A 330 14.11 -35.37 20.89
C GLU A 330 13.85 -33.88 20.70
N ASN A 331 14.69 -33.04 21.29
CA ASN A 331 14.66 -31.60 21.03
C ASN A 331 15.39 -31.30 19.71
N VAL A 332 14.66 -30.78 18.73
CA VAL A 332 15.21 -30.39 17.43
C VAL A 332 15.14 -28.88 17.25
N ALA A 333 16.19 -28.30 16.69
CA ALA A 333 16.23 -26.87 16.37
C ALA A 333 15.28 -26.57 15.20
N ILE A 334 14.51 -25.50 15.32
CA ILE A 334 13.69 -25.00 14.22
C ILE A 334 14.59 -24.18 13.28
N PRO A 335 14.63 -24.51 11.97
CA PRO A 335 15.44 -23.77 11.01
C PRO A 335 14.73 -22.46 10.63
N HIS A 336 14.78 -21.47 11.52
CA HIS A 336 14.15 -20.16 11.31
C HIS A 336 14.58 -19.50 10.00
N ALA A 337 13.60 -18.94 9.28
CA ALA A 337 13.72 -18.23 8.01
C ALA A 337 12.73 -17.05 8.03
N GLY A 338 12.99 -16.12 8.95
CA GLY A 338 12.17 -14.96 9.24
C GLY A 338 10.69 -15.28 9.36
N ILE A 339 9.86 -14.50 8.68
CA ILE A 339 8.40 -14.63 8.70
C ILE A 339 7.95 -16.02 8.21
N LEU A 340 8.64 -16.63 7.24
CA LEU A 340 8.18 -17.87 6.58
C LEU A 340 8.15 -19.08 7.50
N SER A 341 8.92 -19.06 8.59
CA SER A 341 8.97 -20.12 9.60
C SER A 341 8.17 -19.82 10.86
N THR A 342 7.53 -18.65 10.95
CA THR A 342 6.74 -18.29 12.15
C THR A 342 5.45 -19.13 12.22
N PRO A 343 5.01 -19.55 13.43
CA PRO A 343 3.77 -20.30 13.59
C PRO A 343 2.56 -19.63 12.96
N MET A 344 2.43 -18.31 13.14
CA MET A 344 1.26 -17.58 12.66
C MET A 344 1.25 -17.39 11.15
N PHE A 345 2.41 -17.27 10.48
CA PHE A 345 2.45 -17.29 9.01
C PHE A 345 2.03 -18.66 8.47
N LEU A 346 2.59 -19.73 9.04
CA LEU A 346 2.32 -21.10 8.61
C LEU A 346 0.86 -21.51 8.83
N ASN A 347 0.24 -21.05 9.91
CA ASN A 347 -1.17 -21.26 10.21
C ASN A 347 -2.10 -20.35 9.39
N ARG A 348 -1.68 -19.11 9.13
CA ARG A 348 -2.48 -18.17 8.31
C ARG A 348 -2.55 -18.58 6.85
N PHE A 349 -1.49 -19.21 6.36
CA PHE A 349 -1.36 -19.74 5.00
C PHE A 349 -1.17 -21.26 5.07
N PRO A 350 -2.25 -22.02 5.34
CA PRO A 350 -2.15 -23.45 5.58
C PRO A 350 -1.85 -24.22 4.30
N THR A 351 -1.53 -25.50 4.48
CA THR A 351 -1.33 -26.47 3.41
C THR A 351 -2.25 -27.68 3.63
N THR A 352 -2.49 -28.48 2.60
CA THR A 352 -3.29 -29.72 2.68
C THR A 352 -2.57 -30.85 1.95
N PRO A 353 -2.96 -32.13 2.16
CA PRO A 353 -2.38 -33.26 1.43
C PRO A 353 -2.44 -33.14 -0.10
N THR A 354 -3.40 -32.36 -0.63
CA THR A 354 -3.61 -32.14 -2.06
C THR A 354 -2.93 -30.86 -2.57
N ASN A 355 -2.93 -29.78 -1.76
CA ASN A 355 -2.30 -28.52 -2.13
C ASN A 355 -0.77 -28.57 -2.02
N ARG A 356 -0.24 -29.30 -1.02
CA ARG A 356 1.19 -29.58 -0.81
C ARG A 356 2.05 -28.31 -0.91
N ASN A 357 1.73 -27.32 -0.06
CA ASN A 357 2.41 -26.03 0.10
C ASN A 357 2.32 -25.06 -1.08
N ARG A 358 1.60 -25.38 -2.17
CA ARG A 358 1.42 -24.43 -3.29
C ARG A 358 0.73 -23.14 -2.87
N HIS A 359 -0.14 -23.18 -1.87
CA HIS A 359 -0.73 -21.97 -1.28
C HIS A 359 0.34 -21.08 -0.64
N ARG A 360 1.24 -21.65 0.18
CA ARG A 360 2.38 -20.92 0.77
C ARG A 360 3.32 -20.37 -0.29
N ALA A 361 3.63 -21.16 -1.32
CA ALA A 361 4.44 -20.72 -2.45
C ALA A 361 3.80 -19.52 -3.19
N ARG A 362 2.49 -19.57 -3.46
CA ARG A 362 1.75 -18.44 -4.03
C ARG A 362 1.86 -17.19 -3.15
N VAL A 363 1.77 -17.34 -1.84
CA VAL A 363 1.91 -16.21 -0.89
C VAL A 363 3.31 -15.63 -0.94
N VAL A 364 4.35 -16.46 -1.04
CA VAL A 364 5.74 -15.99 -1.22
C VAL A 364 5.88 -15.17 -2.49
N TYR A 365 5.39 -15.68 -3.62
CA TYR A 365 5.41 -14.93 -4.89
C TYR A 365 4.65 -13.60 -4.80
N LYS A 366 3.47 -13.61 -4.17
CA LYS A 366 2.62 -12.43 -4.08
C LYS A 366 3.23 -11.35 -3.19
N LEU A 367 3.72 -11.72 -2.01
CA LEU A 367 4.14 -10.75 -0.99
C LEU A 367 5.59 -10.29 -1.15
N PHE A 368 6.46 -11.14 -1.68
CA PHE A 368 7.91 -10.90 -1.70
C PHE A 368 8.51 -10.88 -3.10
N LEU A 369 7.74 -11.11 -4.16
CA LEU A 369 8.23 -11.04 -5.55
C LEU A 369 7.27 -10.29 -6.48
N ALA A 370 6.32 -9.50 -5.93
CA ALA A 370 5.30 -8.76 -6.68
C ALA A 370 4.53 -9.60 -7.73
N THR A 371 4.51 -10.93 -7.59
CA THR A 371 4.13 -11.85 -8.65
C THR A 371 2.81 -12.53 -8.31
N ASP A 372 1.76 -12.27 -9.09
CA ASP A 372 0.53 -13.06 -9.03
C ASP A 372 0.62 -14.27 -9.96
N ILE A 373 1.01 -15.41 -9.41
CA ILE A 373 1.18 -16.66 -10.16
C ILE A 373 -0.12 -17.09 -10.89
N LEU A 374 -1.29 -16.65 -10.42
CA LEU A 374 -2.56 -16.96 -11.07
C LEU A 374 -2.80 -16.13 -12.34
N ARG A 375 -2.06 -15.03 -12.53
CA ARG A 375 -2.15 -14.15 -13.70
C ARG A 375 -1.09 -14.40 -14.78
N ILE A 376 -0.02 -15.14 -14.45
CA ILE A 376 1.09 -15.40 -15.39
C ILE A 376 0.66 -16.30 -16.56
N ALA A 377 -0.32 -17.18 -16.35
CA ALA A 377 -0.80 -18.10 -17.38
C ALA A 377 -2.33 -18.18 -17.43
N GLU A 378 -3.00 -17.03 -17.31
CA GLU A 378 -4.46 -16.95 -17.43
C GLU A 378 -4.87 -17.35 -18.87
N ARG A 379 -5.23 -18.62 -19.04
CA ARG A 379 -5.72 -19.20 -20.29
C ARG A 379 -6.92 -20.10 -20.02
N PRO A 380 -7.88 -20.19 -20.95
CA PRO A 380 -8.89 -21.25 -20.90
C PRO A 380 -8.18 -22.61 -20.92
N ILE A 381 -8.38 -23.41 -19.87
CA ILE A 381 -7.89 -24.79 -19.81
C ILE A 381 -9.11 -25.69 -19.99
N ASP A 382 -9.06 -26.56 -20.99
CA ASP A 382 -10.03 -27.65 -21.16
C ASP A 382 -9.56 -28.85 -20.32
N PRO A 383 -10.18 -29.12 -19.15
CA PRO A 383 -9.72 -30.17 -18.26
C PRO A 383 -9.86 -31.58 -18.86
N THR A 384 -10.65 -31.74 -19.93
CA THR A 384 -10.77 -33.04 -20.61
C THR A 384 -9.48 -33.42 -21.34
N GLN A 385 -8.70 -32.45 -21.81
CA GLN A 385 -7.43 -32.69 -22.50
C GLN A 385 -6.34 -33.21 -21.55
N SER A 386 -6.43 -32.86 -20.26
CA SER A 386 -5.48 -33.31 -19.24
C SER A 386 -5.69 -34.77 -18.82
N THR A 387 -6.82 -35.40 -19.18
CA THR A 387 -7.09 -36.82 -18.84
C THR A 387 -6.18 -37.81 -19.55
N ALA A 388 -5.47 -37.36 -20.60
CA ALA A 388 -4.48 -38.17 -21.30
C ALA A 388 -3.16 -38.38 -20.52
N TYR A 389 -2.95 -37.62 -19.43
CA TYR A 389 -1.72 -37.65 -18.64
C TYR A 389 -1.96 -38.31 -17.27
N ASN A 390 -1.00 -39.11 -16.80
CA ASN A 390 -1.08 -39.76 -15.49
C ASN A 390 -0.75 -38.77 -14.37
N ASN A 391 0.14 -37.82 -14.65
CA ASN A 391 0.49 -36.74 -13.75
C ASN A 391 0.44 -35.40 -14.50
N PRO A 392 -0.77 -34.85 -14.72
CA PRO A 392 -0.93 -33.62 -15.51
C PRO A 392 -0.05 -32.46 -15.04
N PRO A 393 0.13 -32.16 -13.73
CA PRO A 393 1.06 -31.13 -13.27
C PRO A 393 2.50 -31.24 -13.79
N ARG A 394 2.98 -32.45 -14.07
CA ARG A 394 4.35 -32.71 -14.56
C ARG A 394 4.45 -33.03 -16.05
N GLU A 395 3.35 -33.46 -16.65
CA GLU A 395 3.35 -34.04 -18.00
C GLU A 395 2.55 -33.20 -18.99
N ASP A 396 1.47 -32.55 -18.55
CA ASP A 396 0.63 -31.71 -19.40
C ASP A 396 1.28 -30.34 -19.62
N PRO A 397 1.62 -29.94 -20.86
CA PRO A 397 2.10 -28.59 -21.16
C PRO A 397 1.17 -27.48 -20.67
N ALA A 398 -0.14 -27.74 -20.53
CA ALA A 398 -1.11 -26.79 -20.00
C ALA A 398 -0.92 -26.53 -18.49
N CYS A 399 -0.43 -27.50 -17.73
CA CYS A 399 -0.24 -27.40 -16.28
C CYS A 399 1.21 -27.12 -15.89
N THR A 400 2.17 -27.75 -16.57
CA THR A 400 3.61 -27.67 -16.26
C THR A 400 4.13 -26.24 -16.24
N THR A 401 3.63 -25.34 -17.09
CA THR A 401 3.96 -23.90 -17.10
C THR A 401 3.95 -23.26 -15.71
N CYS A 402 2.90 -23.54 -14.91
CA CYS A 402 2.80 -23.00 -13.56
C CYS A 402 3.51 -23.87 -12.54
N HIS A 403 3.49 -25.19 -12.75
CA HIS A 403 4.03 -26.15 -11.80
C HIS A 403 5.56 -26.14 -11.72
N THR A 404 6.26 -25.84 -12.81
CA THR A 404 7.73 -25.64 -12.78
C THR A 404 8.13 -24.42 -11.96
N LEU A 405 7.25 -23.44 -11.78
CA LEU A 405 7.48 -22.27 -10.94
C LEU A 405 7.05 -22.51 -9.48
N ILE A 406 5.84 -23.00 -9.27
CA ILE A 406 5.24 -23.04 -7.92
C ILE A 406 5.67 -24.27 -7.10
N ASP A 407 5.89 -25.44 -7.72
CA ASP A 407 6.23 -26.66 -7.00
C ASP A 407 7.60 -26.59 -6.32
N PRO A 408 8.67 -26.02 -6.94
CA PRO A 408 9.97 -25.88 -6.28
C PRO A 408 9.94 -25.03 -5.01
N VAL A 409 9.23 -23.89 -5.05
CA VAL A 409 9.03 -23.03 -3.87
C VAL A 409 8.18 -23.73 -2.82
N ALA A 410 7.14 -24.48 -3.23
CA ALA A 410 6.33 -25.29 -2.33
C ALA A 410 7.17 -26.38 -1.64
N GLY A 411 8.13 -26.97 -2.37
CA GLY A 411 9.09 -27.94 -1.87
C GLY A 411 9.99 -27.42 -0.76
N ALA A 412 10.24 -26.11 -0.69
CA ALA A 412 11.01 -25.52 0.41
C ALA A 412 10.29 -25.65 1.77
N PHE A 413 8.96 -25.78 1.77
CA PHE A 413 8.14 -26.01 2.96
C PHE A 413 7.94 -27.50 3.29
N GLN A 414 8.62 -28.43 2.59
CA GLN A 414 8.39 -29.89 2.71
C GLN A 414 8.49 -30.43 4.14
N ARG A 415 9.27 -29.78 5.01
CA ARG A 415 9.49 -30.20 6.39
C ARG A 415 8.54 -29.55 7.39
N PHE A 416 7.53 -28.81 6.94
CA PHE A 416 6.46 -28.33 7.81
C PHE A 416 5.20 -29.15 7.55
N SER A 417 4.57 -29.66 8.62
CA SER A 417 3.47 -30.60 8.49
C SER A 417 2.22 -29.96 7.88
N HIS A 418 1.38 -30.79 7.25
CA HIS A 418 0.06 -30.40 6.77
C HIS A 418 -1.07 -30.81 7.69
N TYR A 419 -0.77 -31.59 8.74
CA TYR A 419 -1.68 -31.85 9.86
C TYR A 419 -1.51 -30.84 10.99
N ASP A 420 -0.36 -30.18 11.03
CA ASP A 420 0.11 -29.35 12.13
C ASP A 420 1.08 -28.30 11.56
N MET A 421 0.58 -27.10 11.29
CA MET A 421 1.17 -26.20 10.29
C MET A 421 2.58 -25.72 10.66
N GLU A 422 2.83 -25.54 11.96
CA GLU A 422 4.08 -25.05 12.53
C GLU A 422 5.06 -26.16 12.91
N ARG A 423 4.60 -27.42 13.00
CA ARG A 423 5.44 -28.55 13.35
C ARG A 423 6.49 -28.80 12.26
N TYR A 424 7.75 -28.70 12.65
CA TYR A 424 8.90 -29.08 11.83
C TYR A 424 9.13 -30.59 11.90
N GLU A 425 9.35 -31.23 10.76
CA GLU A 425 9.59 -32.66 10.61
C GLU A 425 10.93 -32.87 9.90
N PRO A 426 12.04 -33.02 10.65
CA PRO A 426 13.39 -33.08 10.08
C PRO A 426 13.59 -34.20 9.04
N ASN A 427 12.79 -35.25 9.10
CA ASN A 427 12.92 -36.42 8.23
C ASN A 427 11.79 -36.54 7.20
N ALA A 428 10.95 -35.50 7.06
CA ALA A 428 9.90 -35.50 6.04
C ALA A 428 10.50 -35.46 4.63
N ALA A 429 9.96 -36.30 3.75
CA ALA A 429 10.39 -36.39 2.36
C ALA A 429 9.42 -35.65 1.44
N TRP A 430 9.95 -35.08 0.35
CA TRP A 430 9.12 -34.45 -0.67
C TRP A 430 8.38 -35.46 -1.56
N HIS A 431 7.28 -34.99 -2.12
CA HIS A 431 6.43 -35.71 -3.05
C HIS A 431 7.12 -35.88 -4.42
N LYS A 432 7.41 -37.12 -4.81
CA LYS A 432 8.12 -37.44 -6.06
C LYS A 432 7.30 -37.17 -7.33
N ASP A 433 5.98 -37.08 -7.18
CA ASP A 433 5.03 -36.70 -8.22
C ASP A 433 4.92 -35.19 -8.43
N MET A 434 5.68 -34.36 -7.69
CA MET A 434 5.84 -32.92 -7.95
C MET A 434 7.24 -32.60 -8.47
N PHE A 435 7.45 -31.39 -9.01
CA PHE A 435 8.82 -30.90 -9.23
C PHE A 435 9.55 -30.76 -7.89
N GLY A 436 10.86 -31.04 -7.90
CA GLY A 436 11.67 -31.04 -6.68
C GLY A 436 11.82 -29.63 -6.07
N PRO A 437 12.13 -29.54 -4.75
CA PRO A 437 12.43 -28.26 -4.11
C PRO A 437 13.53 -27.49 -4.87
N GLY A 438 13.38 -26.17 -4.96
CA GLY A 438 14.27 -25.33 -5.76
C GLY A 438 13.72 -23.91 -5.96
N TYR A 439 14.37 -23.14 -6.84
CA TYR A 439 13.98 -21.79 -7.20
C TYR A 439 14.35 -21.49 -8.66
N GLY A 440 13.37 -21.08 -9.46
CA GLY A 440 13.57 -20.89 -10.89
C GLY A 440 14.03 -22.20 -11.55
N ALA A 441 15.13 -22.14 -12.31
CA ALA A 441 15.74 -23.32 -12.92
C ALA A 441 16.68 -24.09 -11.96
N GLU A 442 17.02 -23.52 -10.80
CA GLU A 442 17.94 -24.13 -9.85
C GLU A 442 17.22 -25.16 -8.97
N THR A 443 17.76 -26.38 -8.93
CA THR A 443 17.30 -27.43 -8.02
C THR A 443 18.02 -27.31 -6.69
N MET A 444 17.28 -27.37 -5.58
CA MET A 444 17.85 -27.31 -4.24
C MET A 444 18.69 -28.58 -3.96
N PRO A 445 19.94 -28.44 -3.49
CA PRO A 445 20.73 -29.58 -3.04
C PRO A 445 20.03 -30.32 -1.89
N THR A 446 20.10 -31.65 -1.88
CA THR A 446 19.47 -32.46 -0.83
C THR A 446 20.07 -32.20 0.57
N SER A 447 21.33 -31.75 0.63
CA SER A 447 22.00 -31.30 1.85
C SER A 447 21.30 -30.09 2.49
N ASP A 448 20.64 -29.25 1.70
CA ASP A 448 19.95 -28.05 2.18
C ASP A 448 18.51 -28.32 2.63
N TYR A 449 17.99 -29.53 2.46
CA TYR A 449 16.59 -29.83 2.81
C TYR A 449 16.28 -29.56 4.29
N GLY A 450 17.27 -29.63 5.19
CA GLY A 450 17.09 -29.27 6.60
C GLY A 450 16.94 -27.79 6.87
N GLN A 451 17.40 -26.95 5.95
CA GLN A 451 17.35 -25.50 6.01
C GLN A 451 16.67 -24.93 4.76
N ALA A 452 15.73 -25.67 4.19
CA ALA A 452 15.14 -25.40 2.88
C ALA A 452 14.51 -24.00 2.76
N LEU A 453 13.86 -23.50 3.82
CA LEU A 453 13.34 -22.13 3.84
C LEU A 453 14.43 -21.06 3.89
N ARG A 454 15.58 -21.32 4.54
CA ARG A 454 16.73 -20.39 4.49
C ARG A 454 17.34 -20.36 3.10
N TRP A 455 17.49 -21.53 2.48
CA TRP A 455 17.93 -21.63 1.09
C TRP A 455 16.99 -20.83 0.18
N LEU A 456 15.68 -21.05 0.27
CA LEU A 456 14.68 -20.30 -0.50
C LEU A 456 14.79 -18.79 -0.24
N SER A 457 14.83 -18.38 1.03
CA SER A 457 14.90 -16.96 1.40
C SER A 457 16.13 -16.28 0.82
N SER A 458 17.28 -16.96 0.81
CA SER A 458 18.52 -16.45 0.20
C SER A 458 18.45 -16.22 -1.31
N HIS A 459 17.54 -16.93 -2.01
CA HIS A 459 17.28 -16.72 -3.44
C HIS A 459 16.22 -15.64 -3.65
N VAL A 460 15.13 -15.67 -2.88
CA VAL A 460 14.05 -14.68 -2.96
C VAL A 460 14.59 -13.27 -2.76
N VAL A 461 15.42 -13.02 -1.74
CA VAL A 461 15.95 -11.66 -1.47
C VAL A 461 16.97 -11.18 -2.51
N LYS A 462 17.59 -12.10 -3.27
CA LYS A 462 18.50 -11.75 -4.38
C LYS A 462 17.75 -11.55 -5.70
N ASP A 463 16.50 -11.98 -5.78
CA ASP A 463 15.68 -11.76 -6.97
C ASP A 463 15.36 -10.27 -7.12
N PRO A 464 15.59 -9.64 -8.29
CA PRO A 464 15.28 -8.23 -8.50
C PRO A 464 13.83 -7.85 -8.18
N ARG A 465 12.89 -8.80 -8.26
CA ARG A 465 11.49 -8.59 -7.91
C ARG A 465 11.26 -8.38 -6.41
N PHE A 466 12.19 -8.76 -5.53
CA PHE A 466 12.09 -8.51 -4.10
C PHE A 466 11.98 -7.02 -3.81
N VAL A 467 12.91 -6.24 -4.35
CA VAL A 467 12.94 -4.78 -4.22
C VAL A 467 11.66 -4.16 -4.79
N ILE A 468 11.22 -4.62 -5.97
CA ILE A 468 9.96 -4.17 -6.58
C ILE A 468 8.78 -4.46 -5.65
N SER A 469 8.73 -5.65 -5.06
CA SER A 469 7.69 -6.07 -4.13
C SER A 469 7.64 -5.19 -2.89
N VAL A 470 8.79 -4.85 -2.31
CA VAL A 470 8.84 -3.97 -1.14
C VAL A 470 8.31 -2.58 -1.49
N VAL A 471 8.74 -1.99 -2.61
CA VAL A 471 8.27 -0.66 -3.04
C VAL A 471 6.77 -0.67 -3.38
N HIS A 472 6.28 -1.70 -4.06
CA HIS A 472 4.86 -1.87 -4.34
C HIS A 472 4.03 -2.00 -3.05
N ASN A 473 4.52 -2.76 -2.07
CA ASN A 473 3.87 -2.87 -0.77
C ASN A 473 3.87 -1.51 -0.04
N VAL A 474 4.97 -0.77 -0.02
CA VAL A 474 5.03 0.58 0.58
C VAL A 474 4.02 1.51 -0.10
N TYR A 475 3.98 1.51 -1.43
CA TYR A 475 3.00 2.26 -2.21
C TYR A 475 1.57 1.90 -1.83
N GLU A 476 1.20 0.61 -1.86
CA GLU A 476 -0.15 0.16 -1.56
C GLU A 476 -0.57 0.47 -0.11
N LEU A 477 0.34 0.29 0.84
CA LEU A 477 0.08 0.52 2.26
C LEU A 477 -0.16 2.01 2.58
N LEU A 478 0.62 2.91 1.98
CA LEU A 478 0.47 4.36 2.19
C LEU A 478 -0.63 4.97 1.33
N MET A 479 -0.69 4.63 0.04
CA MET A 479 -1.64 5.19 -0.94
C MET A 479 -3.00 4.49 -0.92
N GLY A 480 -3.10 3.29 -0.35
CA GLY A 480 -4.35 2.53 -0.25
C GLY A 480 -4.86 1.91 -1.54
N ARG A 481 -4.00 1.80 -2.55
CA ARG A 481 -4.29 1.20 -3.86
C ARG A 481 -3.04 0.53 -4.43
N ALA A 482 -3.23 -0.55 -5.17
CA ALA A 482 -2.12 -1.22 -5.86
C ALA A 482 -1.52 -0.32 -6.96
N PRO A 483 -0.23 -0.49 -7.31
CA PRO A 483 0.36 0.13 -8.49
C PRO A 483 -0.41 -0.21 -9.78
N LEU A 484 -0.35 0.70 -10.74
CA LEU A 484 -0.94 0.53 -12.06
C LEU A 484 -0.37 -0.72 -12.75
N THR A 485 -1.24 -1.47 -13.41
CA THR A 485 -0.83 -2.59 -14.26
C THR A 485 -0.66 -2.12 -15.70
N TYR A 486 0.31 -2.71 -16.41
CA TYR A 486 0.51 -2.42 -17.82
C TYR A 486 -0.77 -2.64 -18.66
N PRO A 487 -1.22 -1.66 -19.47
CA PRO A 487 -2.40 -1.80 -20.31
C PRO A 487 -2.19 -2.85 -21.43
N ARG A 488 -3.06 -3.86 -21.49
CA ARG A 488 -2.96 -4.97 -22.48
C ARG A 488 -3.83 -4.78 -23.71
N ASP A 489 -5.03 -4.21 -23.52
CA ASP A 489 -6.00 -4.06 -24.59
C ASP A 489 -5.73 -2.78 -25.38
N GLN A 490 -5.16 -2.92 -26.57
CA GLN A 490 -4.85 -1.80 -27.47
C GLN A 490 -6.08 -1.20 -28.14
N SER A 491 -7.26 -1.83 -28.02
CA SER A 491 -8.49 -1.37 -28.65
C SER A 491 -9.25 -0.31 -27.84
N VAL A 492 -8.88 -0.10 -26.57
CA VAL A 492 -9.52 0.92 -25.73
C VAL A 492 -9.14 2.34 -26.19
N PRO A 493 -10.07 3.30 -26.27
CA PRO A 493 -9.80 4.63 -26.81
C PRO A 493 -8.70 5.41 -26.09
N ASP A 494 -8.55 5.19 -24.78
CA ASP A 494 -7.59 5.87 -23.89
C ASP A 494 -6.28 5.08 -23.67
N TYR A 495 -5.98 4.10 -24.54
CA TYR A 495 -4.83 3.18 -24.38
C TYR A 495 -3.50 3.92 -24.20
N GLN A 496 -3.24 4.95 -25.01
CA GLN A 496 -1.99 5.72 -24.95
C GLN A 496 -1.88 6.51 -23.64
N ALA A 497 -2.99 7.10 -23.18
CA ALA A 497 -3.02 7.82 -21.91
C ALA A 497 -2.79 6.87 -20.72
N ARG A 498 -3.37 5.66 -20.74
CA ARG A 498 -3.11 4.63 -19.72
C ARG A 498 -1.66 4.17 -19.69
N ILE A 499 -1.02 4.05 -20.86
CA ILE A 499 0.42 3.75 -20.94
C ILE A 499 1.23 4.88 -20.33
N ALA A 500 0.90 6.13 -20.64
CA ALA A 500 1.59 7.29 -20.08
C ALA A 500 1.47 7.34 -18.55
N ALA A 501 0.27 7.12 -18.00
CA ALA A 501 0.02 7.01 -16.56
C ALA A 501 0.89 5.93 -15.91
N TRP A 502 0.89 4.72 -16.49
CA TRP A 502 1.68 3.60 -16.01
C TRP A 502 3.18 3.90 -16.03
N ARG A 503 3.68 4.48 -17.14
CA ARG A 503 5.10 4.85 -17.31
C ARG A 503 5.56 5.86 -16.28
N ALA A 504 4.77 6.89 -16.04
CA ALA A 504 5.13 7.94 -15.11
C ALA A 504 5.20 7.40 -13.67
N GLN A 505 4.24 6.56 -13.28
CA GLN A 505 4.28 5.86 -12.00
C GLN A 505 5.48 4.89 -11.91
N ASP A 506 5.71 4.06 -12.92
CA ASP A 506 6.84 3.12 -12.97
C ASP A 506 8.19 3.83 -12.82
N ALA A 507 8.35 4.99 -13.47
CA ALA A 507 9.56 5.80 -13.34
C ALA A 507 9.80 6.30 -11.91
N VAL A 508 8.76 6.75 -11.21
CA VAL A 508 8.86 7.17 -9.80
C VAL A 508 9.15 5.98 -8.89
N LEU A 509 8.42 4.87 -9.04
CA LEU A 509 8.64 3.66 -8.25
C LEU A 509 10.02 3.06 -8.50
N GLY A 510 10.53 3.12 -9.73
CA GLY A 510 11.89 2.71 -10.10
C GLY A 510 12.97 3.55 -9.41
N LYS A 511 12.77 4.87 -9.29
CA LYS A 511 13.67 5.75 -8.51
C LYS A 511 13.66 5.38 -7.02
N ILE A 512 12.49 5.12 -6.44
CA ILE A 512 12.35 4.68 -5.04
C ILE A 512 13.05 3.32 -4.85
N ALA A 513 12.86 2.38 -5.77
CA ALA A 513 13.51 1.06 -5.76
C ALA A 513 15.04 1.15 -5.87
N LYS A 514 15.56 2.14 -6.60
CA LYS A 514 16.99 2.42 -6.64
C LYS A 514 17.48 2.99 -5.30
N ALA A 515 16.83 4.03 -4.77
CA ALA A 515 17.20 4.65 -3.50
C ALA A 515 17.17 3.63 -2.34
N PHE A 516 16.15 2.79 -2.28
CA PHE A 516 16.03 1.70 -1.31
C PHE A 516 17.20 0.71 -1.39
N ARG A 517 17.61 0.29 -2.60
CA ARG A 517 18.77 -0.60 -2.77
C ARG A 517 20.09 0.06 -2.43
N ASP A 518 20.26 1.32 -2.84
CA ASP A 518 21.49 2.09 -2.60
C ASP A 518 21.70 2.36 -1.10
N ASP A 519 20.62 2.41 -0.32
CA ASP A 519 20.62 2.58 1.14
C ASP A 519 20.43 1.24 1.89
N ASP A 520 21.11 0.18 1.41
CA ASP A 520 21.17 -1.15 2.04
C ASP A 520 19.80 -1.74 2.41
N GLU A 521 18.80 -1.53 1.55
CA GLU A 521 17.42 -1.99 1.76
C GLU A 521 16.76 -1.43 3.03
N ASN A 522 17.10 -0.19 3.43
CA ASN A 522 16.41 0.46 4.55
C ASN A 522 14.96 0.81 4.17
N PHE A 523 14.00 0.18 4.85
CA PHE A 523 12.56 0.38 4.63
C PHE A 523 12.12 1.85 4.78
N LYS A 524 12.73 2.59 5.71
CA LYS A 524 12.39 4.00 5.94
C LYS A 524 12.72 4.86 4.72
N THR A 525 13.74 4.50 3.94
CA THR A 525 14.09 5.19 2.70
C THR A 525 13.00 5.04 1.64
N ALA A 526 12.44 3.84 1.46
CA ALA A 526 11.30 3.66 0.56
C ALA A 526 10.07 4.50 0.98
N VAL A 527 9.79 4.59 2.28
CA VAL A 527 8.70 5.43 2.82
C VAL A 527 8.97 6.92 2.58
N ARG A 528 10.18 7.38 2.90
CA ARG A 528 10.61 8.77 2.71
C ARG A 528 10.49 9.20 1.25
N GLU A 529 11.09 8.44 0.34
CA GLU A 529 11.10 8.79 -1.08
C GLU A 529 9.69 8.79 -1.68
N LEU A 530 8.81 7.88 -1.24
CA LEU A 530 7.40 7.92 -1.64
C LEU A 530 6.70 9.19 -1.14
N VAL A 531 6.87 9.57 0.13
CA VAL A 531 6.27 10.77 0.72
C VAL A 531 6.75 12.05 0.01
N LEU A 532 8.02 12.10 -0.39
CA LEU A 532 8.59 13.24 -1.11
C LEU A 532 8.25 13.27 -2.60
N SER A 533 7.74 12.15 -3.15
CA SER A 533 7.44 12.04 -4.57
C SER A 533 6.17 12.80 -5.00
N PRO A 534 6.05 13.12 -6.30
CA PRO A 534 4.81 13.65 -6.88
C PRO A 534 3.58 12.76 -6.65
N LEU A 535 3.77 11.43 -6.59
CA LEU A 535 2.67 10.48 -6.39
C LEU A 535 1.94 10.72 -5.05
N PHE A 536 2.68 11.02 -3.98
CA PHE A 536 2.09 11.32 -2.68
C PHE A 536 1.61 12.78 -2.60
N ARG A 537 2.35 13.70 -3.20
CA ARG A 537 2.19 15.15 -3.04
C ARG A 537 1.18 15.79 -3.99
N ALA A 538 0.69 15.10 -5.02
CA ALA A 538 -0.34 15.64 -5.90
C ALA A 538 -1.59 16.02 -5.09
N ALA A 539 -1.92 17.31 -5.10
CA ALA A 539 -3.04 17.90 -4.36
C ALA A 539 -4.24 18.20 -5.27
N ASN A 540 -3.99 18.62 -6.50
CA ASN A 540 -5.03 18.90 -7.49
C ASN A 540 -4.51 18.66 -8.91
N ALA A 541 -5.44 18.40 -9.82
CA ALA A 541 -5.21 18.55 -11.24
C ALA A 541 -4.81 19.99 -11.58
N ALA A 542 -3.90 20.18 -12.54
CA ALA A 542 -3.68 21.49 -13.14
C ALA A 542 -4.99 21.99 -13.81
N PRO A 543 -5.19 23.32 -13.93
CA PRO A 543 -6.33 23.84 -14.69
C PRO A 543 -6.23 23.45 -16.18
N ASP A 544 -7.37 23.38 -16.86
CA ASP A 544 -7.49 23.22 -18.32
C ASP A 544 -6.87 21.95 -18.93
N MET A 545 -6.92 20.82 -18.20
CA MET A 545 -6.45 19.52 -18.70
C MET A 545 -7.35 18.92 -19.79
N SER A 546 -6.72 18.37 -20.83
CA SER A 546 -7.36 17.48 -21.81
C SER A 546 -7.84 16.18 -21.15
N ASP A 547 -8.73 15.45 -21.82
CA ASP A 547 -9.26 14.18 -21.28
C ASP A 547 -8.17 13.11 -21.14
N ASP A 548 -7.17 13.10 -22.03
CA ASP A 548 -6.02 12.19 -21.93
C ASP A 548 -5.14 12.53 -20.72
N GLU A 549 -4.87 13.82 -20.46
CA GLU A 549 -4.08 14.21 -19.28
C GLU A 549 -4.81 13.89 -17.97
N LYS A 550 -6.15 13.98 -17.94
CA LYS A 550 -6.95 13.53 -16.78
C LYS A 550 -6.79 12.04 -16.51
N VAL A 551 -6.67 11.21 -17.55
CA VAL A 551 -6.40 9.77 -17.39
C VAL A 551 -5.00 9.55 -16.80
N VAL A 552 -4.00 10.35 -17.19
CA VAL A 552 -2.62 10.25 -16.68
C VAL A 552 -2.56 10.53 -15.18
N VAL A 553 -3.19 11.61 -14.72
CA VAL A 553 -3.14 12.04 -13.31
C VAL A 553 -4.25 11.44 -12.45
N GLY A 554 -5.18 10.69 -13.03
CA GLY A 554 -6.37 10.19 -12.33
C GLY A 554 -6.08 9.29 -11.13
N ASP A 555 -4.89 8.67 -11.11
CA ASP A 555 -4.45 7.74 -10.06
C ASP A 555 -3.23 8.27 -9.28
N VAL A 556 -2.98 9.59 -9.26
CA VAL A 556 -1.98 10.21 -8.39
C VAL A 556 -2.62 10.91 -7.18
N GLY A 557 -1.80 11.24 -6.18
CA GLY A 557 -2.25 11.90 -4.95
C GLY A 557 -2.73 10.91 -3.90
N ARG A 558 -2.58 11.29 -2.65
CA ARG A 558 -2.82 10.43 -1.48
C ARG A 558 -4.29 10.09 -1.22
N PHE A 559 -5.23 10.75 -1.91
CA PHE A 559 -6.68 10.68 -1.72
C PHE A 559 -7.25 9.26 -1.58
N ARG A 560 -7.32 8.79 -0.34
CA ARG A 560 -7.97 7.54 0.05
C ARG A 560 -8.83 7.77 1.28
N LEU A 561 -9.85 6.94 1.41
CA LEU A 561 -10.64 6.90 2.65
C LEU A 561 -9.73 6.50 3.82
N VAL A 562 -9.76 7.30 4.89
CA VAL A 562 -8.96 7.05 6.09
C VAL A 562 -9.44 5.77 6.77
N THR A 563 -8.52 4.87 7.11
CA THR A 563 -8.88 3.62 7.79
C THR A 563 -9.53 3.91 9.16
N PRO A 564 -10.39 3.03 9.69
CA PRO A 564 -11.08 3.30 10.96
C PRO A 564 -10.12 3.62 12.13
N ARG A 565 -9.00 2.91 12.25
CA ARG A 565 -7.98 3.17 13.29
C ARG A 565 -7.28 4.52 13.08
N ALA A 566 -6.96 4.86 11.83
CA ALA A 566 -6.34 6.15 11.51
C ALA A 566 -7.33 7.31 11.74
N LEU A 567 -8.62 7.12 11.44
CA LEU A 567 -9.65 8.12 11.67
C LEU A 567 -9.92 8.32 13.17
N ASP A 568 -9.92 7.26 13.97
CA ASP A 568 -10.02 7.34 15.43
C ASP A 568 -8.91 8.23 16.02
N ARG A 569 -7.65 8.01 15.59
CA ARG A 569 -6.51 8.85 15.98
C ARG A 569 -6.63 10.28 15.44
N LYS A 570 -7.04 10.44 14.18
CA LYS A 570 -7.26 11.75 13.54
C LYS A 570 -8.28 12.57 14.33
N ILE A 571 -9.42 11.98 14.71
CA ILE A 571 -10.44 12.65 15.53
C ILE A 571 -9.84 13.19 16.82
N ARG A 572 -9.10 12.36 17.56
CA ARG A 572 -8.44 12.79 18.81
C ARG A 572 -7.43 13.90 18.58
N ALA A 573 -6.55 13.74 17.59
CA ALA A 573 -5.51 14.72 17.28
C ALA A 573 -6.09 16.09 16.87
N LEU A 574 -7.19 16.08 16.12
CA LEU A 574 -7.78 17.29 15.55
C LEU A 574 -8.77 17.97 16.50
N THR A 575 -9.55 17.21 17.27
CA THR A 575 -10.65 17.76 18.09
C THR A 575 -10.39 17.73 19.59
N GLY A 576 -9.38 16.99 20.05
CA GLY A 576 -9.08 16.79 21.47
C GLY A 576 -10.00 15.80 22.19
N VAL A 577 -11.00 15.23 21.52
CA VAL A 577 -11.91 14.23 22.10
C VAL A 577 -11.86 12.92 21.30
N ARG A 578 -12.33 11.83 21.90
CA ARG A 578 -12.46 10.52 21.24
C ARG A 578 -13.91 10.24 20.88
N TRP A 579 -14.11 9.51 19.78
CA TRP A 579 -15.42 8.97 19.44
C TRP A 579 -15.58 7.57 20.00
N GLU A 580 -15.95 7.50 21.28
CA GLU A 580 -15.99 6.27 22.07
C GLU A 580 -17.27 6.10 22.89
N SER A 581 -17.48 4.85 23.31
CA SER A 581 -18.52 4.47 24.27
C SER A 581 -18.21 5.01 25.68
N THR A 582 -19.20 4.95 26.58
CA THR A 582 -19.04 5.33 28.00
C THR A 582 -17.97 4.52 28.73
N GLY A 583 -17.60 3.34 28.23
CA GLY A 583 -16.53 2.50 28.77
C GLY A 583 -15.13 2.81 28.22
N GLY A 584 -14.97 3.84 27.39
CA GLY A 584 -13.68 4.21 26.78
C GLY A 584 -13.31 3.39 25.54
N THR A 585 -14.25 2.62 24.99
CA THR A 585 -14.01 1.83 23.77
C THR A 585 -14.32 2.66 22.53
N GLY A 586 -13.29 2.91 21.70
CA GLY A 586 -13.43 3.63 20.43
C GLY A 586 -14.42 2.95 19.48
N TYR A 587 -15.38 3.71 18.94
CA TYR A 587 -16.42 3.16 18.08
C TYR A 587 -15.86 2.68 16.73
N LEU A 588 -14.88 3.38 16.16
CA LEU A 588 -14.23 3.03 14.89
C LEU A 588 -13.30 1.81 15.01
N THR A 589 -12.83 1.50 16.22
CA THR A 589 -12.00 0.32 16.47
C THR A 589 -12.81 -0.89 16.96
N SER A 590 -14.12 -0.73 17.15
CA SER A 590 -15.03 -1.76 17.64
C SER A 590 -16.32 -1.83 16.79
N THR A 591 -17.42 -1.25 17.26
CA THR A 591 -18.78 -1.34 16.68
C THR A 591 -18.83 -1.00 15.19
N TYR A 592 -18.11 0.03 14.76
CA TYR A 592 -18.09 0.48 13.37
C TYR A 592 -16.84 0.06 12.61
N ARG A 593 -15.98 -0.78 13.20
CA ARG A 593 -14.71 -1.19 12.56
C ARG A 593 -14.92 -1.74 11.16
N ILE A 594 -15.77 -2.76 11.01
CA ILE A 594 -16.05 -3.38 9.71
C ILE A 594 -16.98 -2.50 8.86
N LEU A 595 -18.00 -1.89 9.47
CA LEU A 595 -18.97 -1.03 8.77
C LEU A 595 -18.33 0.21 8.12
N TYR A 596 -17.20 0.67 8.65
CA TYR A 596 -16.42 1.79 8.12
C TYR A 596 -15.22 1.35 7.24
N GLY A 597 -15.10 0.07 6.90
CA GLY A 597 -14.08 -0.41 5.95
C GLY A 597 -12.78 -0.94 6.58
N GLY A 598 -12.79 -1.22 7.88
CA GLY A 598 -11.74 -2.00 8.55
C GLY A 598 -11.82 -3.49 8.23
N ILE A 599 -10.79 -4.22 8.67
CA ILE A 599 -10.67 -5.67 8.49
C ILE A 599 -10.67 -6.38 9.84
N ASP A 600 -11.05 -7.65 9.85
CA ASP A 600 -10.82 -8.58 10.96
C ASP A 600 -9.69 -9.58 10.68
N SER A 601 -9.13 -9.54 9.47
CA SER A 601 -8.07 -10.42 8.97
C SER A 601 -8.47 -11.90 8.82
N ASP A 602 -9.75 -12.20 9.03
CA ASP A 602 -10.32 -13.55 9.00
C ASP A 602 -11.36 -13.68 7.88
N ALA A 603 -12.56 -13.17 8.08
CA ALA A 603 -13.63 -13.16 7.08
C ALA A 603 -13.55 -11.93 6.17
N VAL A 604 -13.15 -10.79 6.74
CA VAL A 604 -12.92 -9.53 6.01
C VAL A 604 -11.42 -9.29 5.95
N VAL A 605 -10.83 -9.58 4.79
CA VAL A 605 -9.37 -9.56 4.56
C VAL A 605 -8.91 -8.38 3.70
N ALA A 606 -9.83 -7.61 3.14
CA ALA A 606 -9.54 -6.45 2.31
C ALA A 606 -10.34 -5.25 2.79
N ARG A 607 -9.72 -4.07 2.73
CA ARG A 607 -10.39 -2.81 3.10
C ARG A 607 -11.40 -2.42 2.04
N LEU A 608 -12.50 -1.83 2.48
CA LEU A 608 -13.42 -1.13 1.59
C LEU A 608 -12.87 0.28 1.34
N GLY A 609 -12.17 0.46 0.22
CA GLY A 609 -11.56 1.74 -0.16
C GLY A 609 -12.54 2.75 -0.77
N GLN A 610 -13.74 2.30 -1.15
CA GLN A 610 -14.77 3.15 -1.75
C GLN A 610 -15.91 3.44 -0.75
N PRO A 611 -16.38 4.70 -0.68
CA PRO A 611 -17.48 5.07 0.21
C PRO A 611 -18.78 4.38 -0.21
N ASN A 612 -19.58 4.01 0.79
CA ASN A 612 -20.93 3.48 0.58
C ASN A 612 -21.93 4.13 1.55
N ALA A 613 -23.22 3.82 1.40
CA ALA A 613 -24.29 4.41 2.20
C ALA A 613 -24.12 4.17 3.72
N VAL A 614 -23.61 3.01 4.12
CA VAL A 614 -23.36 2.68 5.54
C VAL A 614 -22.22 3.54 6.08
N MET A 615 -21.12 3.65 5.34
CA MET A 615 -20.01 4.54 5.72
C MET A 615 -20.49 5.98 5.85
N ALA A 616 -21.30 6.48 4.91
CA ALA A 616 -21.86 7.83 4.97
C ALA A 616 -22.71 8.05 6.23
N ALA A 617 -23.52 7.07 6.63
CA ALA A 617 -24.30 7.15 7.87
C ALA A 617 -23.41 7.16 9.12
N VAL A 618 -22.37 6.32 9.16
CA VAL A 618 -21.37 6.29 10.24
C VAL A 618 -20.67 7.64 10.35
N MET A 619 -20.24 8.23 9.23
CA MET A 619 -19.55 9.52 9.18
C MET A 619 -20.44 10.66 9.68
N LYS A 620 -21.70 10.73 9.24
CA LYS A 620 -22.66 11.74 9.71
C LYS A 620 -22.92 11.63 11.22
N ARG A 621 -23.05 10.41 11.74
CA ARG A 621 -23.19 10.17 13.18
C ARG A 621 -21.95 10.62 13.94
N MET A 622 -20.77 10.23 13.45
CA MET A 622 -19.47 10.61 14.03
C MET A 622 -19.31 12.12 14.08
N ALA A 623 -19.54 12.82 12.96
CA ALA A 623 -19.40 14.27 12.89
C ALA A 623 -20.28 14.97 13.93
N ASN A 624 -21.56 14.56 14.07
CA ASN A 624 -22.48 15.15 15.02
C ASN A 624 -22.08 14.85 16.48
N GLU A 625 -21.78 13.59 16.82
CA GLU A 625 -21.43 13.21 18.19
C GLU A 625 -20.07 13.79 18.62
N VAL A 626 -19.09 13.85 17.73
CA VAL A 626 -17.78 14.48 17.99
C VAL A 626 -17.96 15.98 18.14
N ALA A 627 -18.69 16.65 17.25
CA ALA A 627 -18.96 18.10 17.38
C ALA A 627 -19.67 18.42 18.69
N CYS A 628 -20.67 17.61 19.06
CA CYS A 628 -21.41 17.70 20.32
C CYS A 628 -20.48 17.66 21.54
N LYS A 629 -19.53 16.71 21.58
CA LYS A 629 -18.56 16.57 22.67
C LYS A 629 -17.48 17.65 22.66
N ALA A 630 -16.85 17.88 21.50
CA ALA A 630 -15.66 18.72 21.36
C ALA A 630 -15.95 20.20 21.60
N THR A 631 -17.11 20.69 21.14
CA THR A 631 -17.39 22.14 21.12
C THR A 631 -17.38 22.74 22.53
N ALA A 632 -18.22 22.24 23.43
CA ALA A 632 -18.27 22.77 24.79
C ALA A 632 -17.01 22.40 25.59
N PHE A 633 -16.42 21.21 25.35
CA PHE A 633 -15.23 20.78 26.07
C PHE A 633 -14.04 21.70 25.84
N ASP A 634 -13.81 22.14 24.60
CA ASP A 634 -12.69 23.02 24.28
C ASP A 634 -12.80 24.36 25.04
N PHE A 635 -14.00 24.93 25.17
CA PHE A 635 -14.23 26.16 25.97
C PHE A 635 -13.97 26.00 27.47
N THR A 636 -13.91 24.78 28.02
CA THR A 636 -13.52 24.57 29.42
C THR A 636 -12.02 24.80 29.67
N LYS A 637 -11.24 24.98 28.60
CA LYS A 637 -9.80 25.19 28.63
C LYS A 637 -9.48 26.68 28.56
N ALA A 638 -8.32 27.05 29.11
CA ALA A 638 -7.75 28.38 28.91
C ALA A 638 -7.54 28.64 27.41
N LYS A 639 -7.72 29.90 26.99
CA LYS A 639 -7.78 30.28 25.56
C LYS A 639 -6.53 29.87 24.77
N ASP A 640 -5.34 29.92 25.38
CA ASP A 640 -4.06 29.48 24.80
C ASP A 640 -3.90 27.94 24.70
N LYS A 641 -4.76 27.18 25.38
CA LYS A 641 -4.79 25.71 25.34
C LYS A 641 -5.93 25.16 24.49
N ARG A 642 -6.79 26.03 23.95
CA ARG A 642 -7.92 25.66 23.09
C ARG A 642 -7.41 25.18 21.74
N LEU A 643 -7.96 24.07 21.28
CA LEU A 643 -7.67 23.50 19.98
C LEU A 643 -8.60 24.07 18.91
N LEU A 644 -9.86 24.36 19.25
CA LEU A 644 -10.91 24.70 18.29
C LEU A 644 -11.30 26.18 18.33
N PHE A 645 -11.29 26.81 19.51
CA PHE A 645 -11.79 28.19 19.68
C PHE A 645 -10.78 29.18 20.30
N PRO A 646 -9.60 29.39 19.69
CA PRO A 646 -8.60 30.33 20.21
C PRO A 646 -8.97 31.81 20.01
N ALA A 647 -9.86 32.14 19.08
CA ALA A 647 -10.16 33.55 18.73
C ALA A 647 -11.48 34.07 19.33
N VAL A 648 -12.34 33.20 19.84
CA VAL A 648 -13.69 33.55 20.34
C VAL A 648 -13.94 32.99 21.74
N ASP A 649 -15.01 33.47 22.37
CA ASP A 649 -15.49 33.01 23.67
C ASP A 649 -16.97 32.60 23.60
N VAL A 650 -17.50 32.01 24.67
CA VAL A 650 -18.87 31.44 24.71
C VAL A 650 -19.98 32.49 24.54
N ASP A 651 -19.60 33.77 24.58
CA ASP A 651 -20.41 34.96 24.52
C ASP A 651 -20.11 35.86 23.31
N THR A 652 -19.28 35.39 22.36
CA THR A 652 -19.02 36.10 21.11
C THR A 652 -20.19 35.91 20.13
N GLU A 653 -21.12 36.86 20.16
CA GLU A 653 -22.29 36.92 19.27
C GLU A 653 -21.94 37.61 17.93
N PRO A 654 -22.59 37.28 16.80
CA PRO A 654 -22.27 37.86 15.48
C PRO A 654 -22.83 39.28 15.30
N GLU A 655 -22.72 40.11 16.33
CA GLU A 655 -23.17 41.51 16.34
C GLU A 655 -21.96 42.45 16.44
N GLY A 656 -21.78 43.29 15.42
CA GLY A 656 -20.68 44.25 15.33
C GLY A 656 -19.45 43.72 14.58
N ALA A 657 -18.64 44.66 14.08
CA ALA A 657 -17.52 44.38 13.19
C ALA A 657 -16.40 43.55 13.85
N ASP A 658 -16.06 43.84 15.11
CA ASP A 658 -14.99 43.14 15.83
C ASP A 658 -15.35 41.67 16.10
N ALA A 659 -16.61 41.40 16.47
CA ALA A 659 -17.08 40.06 16.70
C ALA A 659 -17.15 39.25 15.40
N GLU A 660 -17.63 39.87 14.31
CA GLU A 660 -17.58 39.26 12.97
C GLU A 660 -16.15 38.89 12.57
N ALA A 661 -15.18 39.79 12.77
CA ALA A 661 -13.78 39.54 12.47
C ALA A 661 -13.22 38.37 13.32
N ALA A 662 -13.53 38.31 14.61
CA ALA A 662 -13.11 37.23 15.50
C ALA A 662 -13.72 35.86 15.10
N ILE A 663 -15.01 35.83 14.74
CA ILE A 663 -15.70 34.62 14.27
C ILE A 663 -15.07 34.14 12.96
N LYS A 664 -14.85 35.04 11.98
CA LYS A 664 -14.20 34.70 10.71
C LYS A 664 -12.77 34.19 10.93
N ALA A 665 -11.99 34.81 11.82
CA ALA A 665 -10.67 34.33 12.19
C ALA A 665 -10.71 32.92 12.80
N ASN A 666 -11.69 32.64 13.66
CA ASN A 666 -11.86 31.30 14.22
C ASN A 666 -12.31 30.27 13.17
N ILE A 667 -13.15 30.65 12.21
CA ILE A 667 -13.52 29.79 11.07
C ILE A 667 -12.28 29.41 10.26
N LYS A 668 -11.43 30.39 9.89
CA LYS A 668 -10.16 30.12 9.19
C LYS A 668 -9.28 29.14 9.98
N HIS A 669 -9.19 29.31 11.30
CA HIS A 669 -8.48 28.39 12.18
C HIS A 669 -9.06 26.97 12.14
N LEU A 670 -10.40 26.84 12.16
CA LEU A 670 -11.06 25.54 12.09
C LEU A 670 -10.84 24.83 10.74
N HIS A 671 -10.90 25.54 9.61
CA HIS A 671 -10.57 24.96 8.30
C HIS A 671 -9.11 24.50 8.24
N ALA A 672 -8.17 25.34 8.69
CA ALA A 672 -6.75 24.99 8.72
C ALA A 672 -6.48 23.78 9.63
N ARG A 673 -7.13 23.73 10.79
CA ARG A 673 -6.93 22.67 11.77
C ARG A 673 -7.61 21.37 11.37
N LEU A 674 -8.88 21.38 10.98
CA LEU A 674 -9.67 20.18 10.73
C LEU A 674 -9.46 19.63 9.32
N LEU A 675 -9.40 20.51 8.32
CA LEU A 675 -9.30 20.13 6.91
C LEU A 675 -7.88 20.30 6.36
N GLY A 676 -7.04 21.13 6.98
CA GLY A 676 -5.74 21.49 6.42
C GLY A 676 -5.82 22.58 5.35
N GLU A 677 -6.96 23.26 5.25
CA GLU A 677 -7.25 24.26 4.24
C GLU A 677 -6.94 25.67 4.76
N GLN A 678 -6.23 26.47 3.95
CA GLN A 678 -5.97 27.88 4.25
C GLN A 678 -6.94 28.74 3.43
N LEU A 679 -7.85 29.44 4.11
CA LEU A 679 -8.83 30.29 3.46
C LEU A 679 -8.33 31.73 3.30
N ALA A 680 -8.56 32.32 2.13
CA ALA A 680 -8.45 33.77 1.92
C ALA A 680 -9.61 34.52 2.60
N ASP A 681 -9.44 35.82 2.87
CA ASP A 681 -10.45 36.63 3.56
C ASP A 681 -11.72 36.88 2.73
N ASP A 682 -11.61 36.74 1.41
CA ASP A 682 -12.69 36.90 0.43
C ASP A 682 -13.18 35.56 -0.14
N SER A 683 -12.76 34.43 0.44
CA SER A 683 -13.15 33.12 -0.09
C SER A 683 -14.66 32.85 0.07
N ALA A 684 -15.26 32.24 -0.95
CA ALA A 684 -16.67 31.85 -0.91
C ALA A 684 -16.95 30.86 0.24
N GLU A 685 -15.97 30.01 0.55
CA GLU A 685 -16.05 29.02 1.62
C GLU A 685 -16.09 29.67 3.01
N LEU A 686 -15.27 30.71 3.25
CA LEU A 686 -15.33 31.50 4.49
C LEU A 686 -16.70 32.17 4.65
N ALA A 687 -17.23 32.74 3.55
CA ALA A 687 -18.54 33.38 3.56
C ALA A 687 -19.68 32.36 3.83
N ALA A 688 -19.61 31.18 3.22
CA ALA A 688 -20.58 30.11 3.42
C ALA A 688 -20.56 29.57 4.86
N THR A 689 -19.38 29.32 5.42
CA THR A 689 -19.25 28.83 6.80
C THR A 689 -19.65 29.90 7.82
N TYR A 690 -19.34 31.17 7.58
CA TYR A 690 -19.84 32.28 8.42
C TYR A 690 -21.36 32.38 8.37
N LYS A 691 -21.95 32.26 7.17
CA LYS A 691 -23.40 32.25 6.99
C LYS A 691 -24.05 31.10 7.78
N LEU A 692 -23.50 29.88 7.71
CA LEU A 692 -23.99 28.74 8.49
C LEU A 692 -24.01 29.04 10.01
N PHE A 693 -22.94 29.64 10.53
CA PHE A 693 -22.88 30.05 11.93
C PHE A 693 -23.99 31.05 12.28
N VAL A 694 -24.12 32.13 11.49
CA VAL A 694 -25.09 33.21 11.74
C VAL A 694 -26.54 32.73 11.62
N GLU A 695 -26.86 31.92 10.62
CA GLU A 695 -28.20 31.38 10.42
C GLU A 695 -28.60 30.42 11.56
N THR A 696 -27.69 29.51 11.95
CA THR A 696 -27.93 28.59 13.08
C THR A 696 -28.11 29.35 14.38
N TYR A 697 -27.31 30.40 14.61
CA TYR A 697 -27.43 31.28 15.77
C TYR A 697 -28.80 31.96 15.82
N LYS A 698 -29.25 32.59 14.72
CA LYS A 698 -30.53 33.30 14.64
C LYS A 698 -31.73 32.37 14.81
N GLU A 699 -31.72 31.22 14.13
CA GLU A 699 -32.77 30.20 14.26
C GLU A 699 -32.86 29.71 15.70
N GLY A 700 -31.71 29.45 16.33
CA GLY A 700 -31.61 28.98 17.70
C GLY A 700 -32.07 29.99 18.75
N LEU A 701 -31.80 31.28 18.56
CA LEU A 701 -32.37 32.34 19.41
C LEU A 701 -33.89 32.40 19.31
N GLY A 702 -34.45 32.27 18.10
CA GLY A 702 -35.89 32.15 17.90
C GLY A 702 -36.48 30.95 18.65
N ALA A 703 -35.82 29.79 18.54
CA ALA A 703 -36.22 28.56 19.23
C ALA A 703 -36.12 28.65 20.76
N LEU A 704 -35.16 29.43 21.30
CA LEU A 704 -35.08 29.71 22.73
C LEU A 704 -36.22 30.64 23.18
N ALA A 705 -36.54 31.65 22.38
CA ALA A 705 -37.59 32.61 22.68
C ALA A 705 -39.00 31.98 22.66
N ASP A 706 -39.27 31.07 21.71
CA ASP A 706 -40.56 30.35 21.62
C ASP A 706 -40.63 29.09 22.50
N GLY A 707 -39.51 28.69 23.11
CA GLY A 707 -39.40 27.57 24.05
C GLY A 707 -39.30 26.18 23.41
N SER A 708 -39.21 26.09 22.07
CA SER A 708 -38.97 24.84 21.32
C SER A 708 -37.56 24.29 21.55
N ALA A 709 -36.59 25.15 21.85
CA ALA A 709 -35.28 24.79 22.37
C ALA A 709 -35.17 25.13 23.87
N LYS A 710 -34.30 24.40 24.59
CA LYS A 710 -33.93 24.72 25.98
C LYS A 710 -32.53 25.32 26.04
N GLU A 711 -32.27 26.13 27.07
CA GLU A 711 -30.92 26.62 27.39
C GLU A 711 -30.00 25.46 27.76
N TYR A 712 -30.50 24.49 28.52
CA TYR A 712 -29.74 23.28 28.84
C TYR A 712 -29.47 22.48 27.58
N MET A 713 -28.20 22.25 27.29
CA MET A 713 -27.79 21.39 26.19
C MET A 713 -28.16 19.94 26.49
N THR A 714 -28.31 19.14 25.43
CA THR A 714 -28.39 17.68 25.50
C THR A 714 -27.26 17.14 26.37
N TYR A 715 -27.57 16.20 27.27
CA TYR A 715 -26.65 15.71 28.31
C TYR A 715 -25.25 15.38 27.78
N TRP A 716 -25.17 14.67 26.65
CA TRP A 716 -23.90 14.25 26.03
C TRP A 716 -23.06 15.37 25.42
N CYS A 717 -23.65 16.56 25.21
CA CYS A 717 -22.97 17.72 24.66
C CYS A 717 -22.56 18.72 25.74
N ARG A 718 -22.78 18.40 27.01
CA ARG A 718 -22.35 19.22 28.14
C ARG A 718 -20.89 18.89 28.45
N ALA A 719 -20.11 19.93 28.73
CA ALA A 719 -18.73 19.74 29.16
C ALA A 719 -18.71 19.40 30.66
N ARG A 720 -18.78 18.11 30.97
CA ARG A 720 -18.72 17.58 32.36
C ARG A 720 -17.57 16.61 32.57
N TRP A 721 -16.88 16.27 31.50
CA TRP A 721 -15.94 15.16 31.41
C TRP A 721 -14.62 15.68 30.84
N ASP A 722 -13.52 15.26 31.45
CA ASP A 722 -12.17 15.53 31.01
C ASP A 722 -11.73 14.46 30.02
N TRP A 723 -11.64 14.86 28.75
CA TRP A 723 -11.26 13.98 27.63
C TRP A 723 -9.77 14.02 27.31
N ASP A 724 -8.97 14.84 28.02
CA ASP A 724 -7.53 14.92 27.77
C ASP A 724 -6.79 13.69 28.33
N GLN A 725 -7.42 12.97 29.26
CA GLN A 725 -6.83 11.81 29.91
C GLN A 725 -6.83 10.56 29.03
N SER A 726 -5.86 9.68 29.27
CA SER A 726 -5.83 8.33 28.71
C SER A 726 -6.72 7.40 29.53
N GLY A 727 -7.88 7.01 28.98
CA GLY A 727 -8.78 6.05 29.61
C GLY A 727 -10.22 6.56 29.64
N ALA A 728 -11.04 5.99 30.53
CA ALA A 728 -12.40 6.50 30.77
C ALA A 728 -12.32 7.96 31.26
N PRO A 729 -13.17 8.86 30.74
CA PRO A 729 -13.08 10.26 31.06
C PRO A 729 -13.42 10.51 32.54
N LEU A 730 -12.62 11.32 33.23
CA LEU A 730 -12.91 11.75 34.60
C LEU A 730 -13.88 12.93 34.60
N ALA A 731 -14.63 13.12 35.69
CA ALA A 731 -15.48 14.29 35.81
C ALA A 731 -14.61 15.57 35.96
N LEU A 732 -14.98 16.63 35.24
CA LEU A 732 -14.40 17.96 35.47
C LEU A 732 -14.82 18.49 36.87
N PRO A 733 -14.03 19.42 37.47
CA PRO A 733 -14.52 20.24 38.57
C PRO A 733 -15.83 20.94 38.17
N LYS A 734 -16.80 21.03 39.08
CA LYS A 734 -18.13 21.59 38.77
C LYS A 734 -18.06 23.03 38.28
N GLU A 735 -17.06 23.77 38.73
CA GLU A 735 -16.79 25.16 38.36
C GLU A 735 -16.41 25.31 36.89
N ARG A 736 -15.93 24.23 36.25
CA ARG A 736 -15.59 24.18 34.82
C ARG A 736 -16.74 23.63 33.96
N PHE A 737 -17.89 23.31 34.54
CA PHE A 737 -19.00 22.76 33.78
C PHE A 737 -19.59 23.79 32.82
N ILE A 738 -19.78 23.37 31.57
CA ILE A 738 -20.56 24.11 30.58
C ILE A 738 -21.76 23.25 30.19
N GLU A 739 -22.92 23.57 30.79
CA GLU A 739 -24.16 22.81 30.62
C GLU A 739 -25.26 23.54 29.85
N LYS A 740 -25.16 24.87 29.81
CA LYS A 740 -26.16 25.76 29.21
C LYS A 740 -25.56 26.51 28.03
N ASP A 741 -26.43 26.84 27.10
CA ASP A 741 -26.15 27.67 25.92
C ASP A 741 -27.30 28.66 25.75
N PRO A 742 -27.41 29.67 26.64
CA PRO A 742 -28.53 30.61 26.67
C PRO A 742 -28.55 31.58 25.50
N ARG A 743 -27.44 31.68 24.75
CA ARG A 743 -27.29 32.54 23.57
C ARG A 743 -27.17 31.76 22.27
N TYR A 744 -27.30 30.43 22.32
CA TYR A 744 -27.17 29.55 21.15
C TYR A 744 -25.79 29.58 20.43
N VAL A 745 -24.78 30.24 20.98
CA VAL A 745 -23.44 30.39 20.39
C VAL A 745 -22.73 29.03 20.32
N LEU A 746 -22.83 28.20 21.36
CA LEU A 746 -22.18 26.88 21.37
C LEU A 746 -22.80 25.93 20.36
N ARG A 747 -24.12 25.97 20.18
CA ARG A 747 -24.82 25.17 19.16
C ARG A 747 -24.58 25.67 17.74
N ALA A 748 -24.42 26.98 17.54
CA ALA A 748 -23.97 27.53 16.25
C ALA A 748 -22.56 27.04 15.88
N TRP A 749 -21.60 27.08 16.82
CA TRP A 749 -20.28 26.48 16.60
C TRP A 749 -20.33 24.98 16.36
N ARG A 750 -21.22 24.25 17.05
CA ARG A 750 -21.41 22.82 16.81
C ARG A 750 -21.87 22.52 15.38
N ALA A 751 -22.72 23.37 14.79
CA ALA A 751 -23.12 23.22 13.39
C ALA A 751 -21.93 23.38 12.45
N VAL A 752 -21.07 24.38 12.68
CA VAL A 752 -19.82 24.58 11.93
C VAL A 752 -18.89 23.36 12.06
N ILE A 753 -18.65 22.87 13.29
CA ILE A 753 -17.80 21.68 13.48
C ILE A 753 -18.41 20.45 12.81
N THR A 754 -19.73 20.28 12.87
CA THR A 754 -20.43 19.15 12.20
C THR A 754 -20.26 19.24 10.68
N TYR A 755 -20.37 20.44 10.11
CA TYR A 755 -20.13 20.69 8.70
C TYR A 755 -18.71 20.27 8.29
N LEU A 756 -17.69 20.76 9.00
CA LEU A 756 -16.28 20.46 8.71
C LEU A 756 -15.94 18.98 8.91
N LEU A 757 -16.44 18.33 9.97
CA LEU A 757 -16.19 16.90 10.20
C LEU A 757 -16.93 15.99 9.20
N SER A 758 -17.95 16.51 8.53
CA SER A 758 -18.68 15.80 7.46
C SER A 758 -18.07 16.02 6.08
N ASP A 759 -17.11 16.95 5.94
CA ASP A 759 -16.44 17.24 4.68
C ASP A 759 -15.60 16.05 4.21
N PHE A 760 -15.54 15.85 2.89
CA PHE A 760 -14.77 14.74 2.33
C PHE A 760 -13.28 14.86 2.68
N SER A 761 -12.72 16.07 2.76
CA SER A 761 -11.31 16.31 3.11
C SER A 761 -10.98 15.88 4.56
N PHE A 762 -11.98 15.82 5.43
CA PHE A 762 -11.79 15.24 6.77
C PHE A 762 -11.70 13.70 6.73
N LEU A 763 -12.43 13.08 5.80
CA LEU A 763 -12.61 11.63 5.70
C LEU A 763 -11.57 10.98 4.78
N TYR A 764 -10.96 11.79 3.92
CA TYR A 764 -9.88 11.40 3.04
C TYR A 764 -8.55 11.93 3.56
N GLN A 765 -7.49 11.21 3.23
CA GLN A 765 -6.10 11.62 3.39
C GLN A 765 -5.36 11.29 2.13
#